data_AF-A0A9D0NYU2-F1
#
_entry.id   AF-A0A9D0NYU2-F1
#
_cell.length_a   1.000
_cell.length_b   1.000
_cell.length_c   1.000
_cell.angle_alpha   90.00
_cell.angle_beta   90.00
_cell.angle_gamma   90.00
#
_symmetry.space_group_name_H-M   'P 1'
#
loop_
_entity.id
_entity.type
_entity.pdbx_description
1 polymer ?
#
loop_
_entity_poly.entity_id
_entity_poly.type
_entity_poly.pdbx_seq_one_letter_code
_entity_poly.pdbx_strand_id
1 'polypeptide(L)'
;PGQQYDKPEPIYRWAYRPEFQFSNYQLTMKELRAENYAADGTQEGSTDILNVETPVLSSDNLLSLLYDLETTDLLPLDYLNAGPEKELIFTLGEQEVKATLGADQTLRFDDLSHLNSLDPEDYLTLRLYANNDMGNVLWAWAFEPIRLIADMNRDGHIIKVATNEHPVVDTQNNTQRPFYFWINDDDDEGEINEGKGSAGDVPNDDNPDHNNGKVDGMRDLVDFFPVYIDVKPALDTFPVTEYTYRLVHQDSALKFTETDLYPTHDSPGLRVDAPLKQRGVAAGLAANPVTTITPGGAALSHYFLRGIQNDRGGVILVEASQETHSPLWLKVVKNADQRVVASTKLSLSISGVEDMYRYLDLKPLATQRGAAPNPELGLAENINDPGNNPDEQTQANYLVFVHGYNVSAKAARGWNAEMFKRFHRLGFNGRFIGVNWHGDTGLDYHHAVYNALQTSMHLNAGLSRAMPEPGPLIIAGHSLGNMVVSNAISQGGLAPSKYFMINAAVPIEAYDSAQTTGPNGATMATNMTEADWADYPEALYAANWHQLFPNNDQRQQLTWRDRFNTVVSVAYNFYSPGEEVVENATEGETVSGNLLARLGDFMSGKGTGRHAWVTQEIGKGCKNFIAGWFVFDNCTSGWDFNSSLNDLEYMGTQDPNFPNVYRRYSPEAARSAIALGTLSEEVISQFGFFREFSHFAGNESQYADLYAPINPGGANIGHNTGDAATASTRAGENETQWDLLASGIPAMSFAAAANPISALDARPIGGLNTNFNMEALRGDAQAWPASRTSSWGKRWLHSDIKNIALPYVHHTFDTMLEIGGGDQ
;
A
#
# COMPACT_ATOMS: atom_id res chain seq x y z
N PRO A 1 -71.92 13.60 42.67
CA PRO A 1 -72.06 13.14 41.26
C PRO A 1 -71.82 14.31 40.29
N GLY A 2 -70.76 14.22 39.49
CA GLY A 2 -70.39 15.23 38.48
C GLY A 2 -69.08 15.95 38.78
N GLN A 3 -67.98 15.21 38.97
CA GLN A 3 -66.64 15.78 39.07
C GLN A 3 -66.16 16.06 37.63
N GLN A 4 -66.00 17.34 37.30
CA GLN A 4 -65.41 17.79 36.04
C GLN A 4 -63.90 17.77 36.21
N TYR A 5 -63.20 16.97 35.40
CA TYR A 5 -61.74 16.93 35.40
C TYR A 5 -61.24 18.03 34.47
N ASP A 6 -60.46 18.96 35.02
CA ASP A 6 -59.74 19.93 34.21
C ASP A 6 -58.61 19.24 33.43
N LYS A 7 -58.43 19.72 32.20
CA LYS A 7 -57.39 19.25 31.28
C LYS A 7 -56.01 19.62 31.85
N PRO A 8 -55.02 18.70 31.90
CA PRO A 8 -53.72 19.01 32.45
C PRO A 8 -53.04 20.14 31.68
N GLU A 9 -52.50 21.11 32.41
CA GLU A 9 -51.65 22.18 31.89
C GLU A 9 -50.37 21.57 31.26
N PRO A 10 -49.90 22.08 30.11
CA PRO A 10 -48.66 21.63 29.48
C PRO A 10 -47.46 22.22 30.23
N ILE A 11 -47.15 21.69 31.42
CA ILE A 11 -45.95 22.08 32.14
C ILE A 11 -44.77 21.29 31.57
N TYR A 12 -44.16 21.84 30.53
CA TYR A 12 -42.80 21.50 30.12
C TYR A 12 -41.86 21.91 31.28
N ARG A 13 -41.22 20.93 31.94
CA ARG A 13 -40.05 21.19 32.79
C ARG A 13 -38.81 20.89 31.96
N TRP A 14 -37.89 21.85 31.92
CA TRP A 14 -36.53 21.61 31.43
C TRP A 14 -35.91 20.44 32.21
N ALA A 15 -35.53 19.38 31.50
CA ALA A 15 -34.61 18.39 32.03
C ALA A 15 -33.20 18.98 31.95
N TYR A 16 -32.64 19.35 33.10
CA TYR A 16 -31.25 19.78 33.22
C TYR A 16 -30.32 18.62 32.84
N ARG A 17 -29.33 18.91 31.97
CA ARG A 17 -28.25 18.01 31.56
C ARG A 17 -27.00 18.39 32.37
N PRO A 18 -26.50 17.55 33.30
CA PRO A 18 -25.37 17.87 34.17
C PRO A 18 -24.02 18.02 33.46
N GLU A 19 -23.93 17.67 32.18
CA GLU A 19 -22.68 17.53 31.42
C GLU A 19 -22.04 18.84 30.90
N PHE A 20 -22.48 20.00 31.38
CA PHE A 20 -21.80 21.30 31.14
C PHE A 20 -21.42 21.99 32.46
N GLN A 21 -20.55 21.34 33.25
CA GLN A 21 -19.90 21.95 34.41
C GLN A 21 -18.59 22.60 33.97
N PHE A 22 -18.61 23.91 33.68
CA PHE A 22 -17.36 24.68 33.61
C PHE A 22 -16.90 24.96 35.04
N SER A 23 -15.62 24.70 35.34
CA SER A 23 -15.01 25.14 36.60
C SER A 23 -15.00 26.67 36.65
N ASN A 24 -15.48 27.27 37.74
CA ASN A 24 -15.34 28.72 37.99
C ASN A 24 -13.93 29.10 38.48
N TYR A 25 -13.04 28.10 38.57
CA TYR A 25 -11.69 28.23 39.08
C TYR A 25 -10.68 27.92 37.98
N GLN A 26 -9.66 28.77 37.89
CA GLN A 26 -8.49 28.57 37.05
C GLN A 26 -7.32 28.20 37.96
N LEU A 27 -6.91 26.92 37.90
CA LEU A 27 -5.73 26.42 38.59
C LEU A 27 -4.54 26.39 37.63
N THR A 28 -3.43 26.99 38.03
CA THR A 28 -2.13 26.83 37.36
C THR A 28 -1.13 26.24 38.33
N MET A 29 -0.71 25.00 38.10
CA MET A 29 0.36 24.37 38.86
C MET A 29 1.71 25.00 38.51
N LYS A 30 2.51 25.39 39.52
CA LYS A 30 3.85 25.95 39.31
C LYS A 30 4.92 24.92 39.60
N GLU A 31 4.91 24.33 40.79
CA GLU A 31 5.92 23.37 41.26
C GLU A 31 5.31 22.40 42.27
N LEU A 32 5.85 21.19 42.35
CA LEU A 32 5.51 20.20 43.37
C LEU A 32 6.82 19.67 43.94
N ARG A 33 7.21 20.09 45.15
CA ARG A 33 8.51 19.75 45.73
C ARG A 33 8.41 18.64 46.76
N ALA A 34 9.18 17.58 46.58
CA ALA A 34 9.50 16.64 47.64
C ALA A 34 10.75 17.11 48.40
N GLU A 35 10.62 17.35 49.70
CA GLU A 35 11.67 17.88 50.58
C GLU A 35 12.08 16.86 51.64
N ASN A 36 13.38 16.64 51.82
CA ASN A 36 13.92 15.74 52.85
C ASN A 36 14.56 16.54 53.98
N TYR A 37 14.39 16.08 55.21
CA TYR A 37 14.92 16.73 56.41
C TYR A 37 15.67 15.74 57.31
N ALA A 38 16.80 16.16 57.86
CA ALA A 38 17.54 15.43 58.87
C ALA A 38 16.77 15.40 60.20
N ALA A 39 17.13 14.47 61.09
CA ALA A 39 16.51 14.32 62.41
C ALA A 39 16.62 15.56 63.32
N ASP A 40 17.49 16.52 62.99
CA ASP A 40 17.64 17.81 63.69
C ASP A 40 16.85 18.97 63.05
N GLY A 41 16.08 18.70 61.99
CA GLY A 41 15.25 19.67 61.28
C GLY A 41 15.96 20.44 60.17
N THR A 42 17.21 20.11 59.82
CA THR A 42 17.89 20.71 58.65
C THR A 42 17.43 20.06 57.33
N GLN A 43 17.13 20.87 56.32
CA GLN A 43 16.73 20.38 54.99
C GLN A 43 17.94 19.79 54.27
N GLU A 44 17.89 18.50 53.95
CA GLU A 44 18.96 17.77 53.25
C GLU A 44 18.82 17.85 51.72
N GLY A 45 17.60 18.05 51.20
CA GLY A 45 17.36 18.18 49.76
C GLY A 45 15.92 18.58 49.40
N SER A 46 15.73 19.10 48.18
CA SER A 46 14.43 19.43 47.59
C SER A 46 14.45 19.11 46.11
N THR A 47 13.45 18.38 45.62
CA THR A 47 13.31 18.04 44.19
C THR A 47 11.91 18.43 43.73
N ASP A 48 11.81 19.23 42.66
CA ASP A 48 10.53 19.45 41.97
C ASP A 48 10.18 18.19 41.17
N ILE A 49 9.10 17.54 41.55
CA ILE A 49 8.59 16.29 41.01
C ILE A 49 7.37 16.48 40.11
N LEU A 50 6.90 17.72 39.89
CA LEU A 50 5.70 17.99 39.09
C LEU A 50 5.82 17.45 37.65
N ASN A 51 7.02 17.56 37.07
CA ASN A 51 7.34 17.16 35.71
C ASN A 51 8.32 15.97 35.64
N VAL A 52 8.55 15.28 36.76
CA VAL A 52 9.45 14.13 36.81
C VAL A 52 8.68 12.89 36.33
N GLU A 53 9.28 12.15 35.39
CA GLU A 53 8.64 11.03 34.69
C GLU A 53 8.17 9.89 35.62
N THR A 54 8.92 9.63 36.70
CA THR A 54 8.59 8.66 37.75
C THR A 54 8.88 9.29 39.11
N PRO A 55 7.95 10.11 39.63
CA PRO A 55 8.17 10.78 40.90
C PRO A 55 8.15 9.72 42.01
N VAL A 56 9.06 9.85 42.99
CA VAL A 56 9.11 8.95 44.16
C VAL A 56 8.84 9.79 45.40
N LEU A 57 7.79 9.43 46.14
CA LEU A 57 7.48 9.98 47.45
C LEU A 57 7.76 8.91 48.51
N SER A 58 8.45 9.30 49.59
CA SER A 58 8.59 8.46 50.79
C SER A 58 7.82 9.08 51.95
N SER A 59 7.48 8.28 52.97
CA SER A 59 6.84 8.79 54.20
C SER A 59 7.69 9.78 54.98
N ASP A 60 9.00 9.81 54.72
CA ASP A 60 9.97 10.68 55.39
C ASP A 60 10.12 12.04 54.68
N ASN A 61 9.44 12.21 53.54
CA ASN A 61 9.44 13.45 52.79
C ASN A 61 8.39 14.44 53.35
N LEU A 62 8.61 15.72 53.10
CA LEU A 62 7.61 16.78 53.19
C LEU A 62 7.23 17.21 51.76
N LEU A 63 5.93 17.38 51.50
CA LEU A 63 5.45 17.77 50.17
C LEU A 63 5.01 19.23 50.18
N SER A 64 5.62 20.05 49.32
CA SER A 64 5.26 21.46 49.13
C SER A 64 4.68 21.67 47.73
N LEU A 65 3.44 22.14 47.64
CA LEU A 65 2.78 22.48 46.39
C LEU A 65 2.82 24.00 46.18
N LEU A 66 3.32 24.46 45.04
CA LEU A 66 3.20 25.86 44.61
C LEU A 66 2.23 25.94 43.44
N TYR A 67 1.21 26.78 43.58
CA TYR A 67 0.15 26.91 42.59
C TYR A 67 -0.42 28.35 42.56
N ASP A 68 -1.02 28.72 41.43
CA ASP A 68 -1.90 29.88 41.33
C ASP A 68 -3.33 29.38 41.20
N LEU A 69 -4.24 29.98 41.98
CA LEU A 69 -5.67 29.70 41.90
C LEU A 69 -6.44 31.01 41.84
N GLU A 70 -7.17 31.18 40.75
CA GLU A 70 -7.98 32.36 40.46
C GLU A 70 -9.44 31.98 40.29
N THR A 71 -10.35 32.90 40.61
CA THR A 71 -11.77 32.78 40.30
C THR A 71 -12.10 33.60 39.06
N THR A 72 -12.93 33.08 38.19
CA THR A 72 -13.46 33.84 37.07
C THR A 72 -14.58 34.81 37.53
N ASP A 73 -14.79 35.91 36.80
CA ASP A 73 -15.88 36.87 37.06
C ASP A 73 -17.27 36.35 36.61
N LEU A 74 -17.36 35.09 36.19
CA LEU A 74 -18.61 34.48 35.76
C LEU A 74 -19.50 34.22 36.98
N LEU A 75 -20.70 34.83 36.98
CA LEU A 75 -21.68 34.63 38.05
C LEU A 75 -22.15 33.17 38.08
N PRO A 76 -21.94 32.43 39.19
CA PRO A 76 -22.52 31.11 39.37
C PRO A 76 -24.05 31.23 39.39
N LEU A 77 -24.77 30.23 38.89
CA LEU A 77 -26.22 30.18 39.02
C LEU A 77 -26.61 30.21 40.52
N ASP A 78 -27.58 31.06 40.89
CA ASP A 78 -28.00 31.30 42.28
C ASP A 78 -28.36 30.01 43.05
N TYR A 79 -28.85 28.98 42.36
CA TYR A 79 -29.17 27.67 42.93
C TYR A 79 -27.93 26.85 43.33
N LEU A 80 -26.81 27.00 42.62
CA LEU A 80 -25.53 26.34 42.92
C LEU A 80 -24.74 27.07 44.02
N ASN A 81 -25.13 28.29 44.38
CA ASN A 81 -24.58 29.05 45.50
C ASN A 81 -25.41 28.90 46.80
N ALA A 82 -26.46 28.07 46.79
CA ALA A 82 -27.24 27.77 47.99
C ALA A 82 -26.60 26.61 48.77
N GLY A 83 -25.93 26.91 49.88
CA GLY A 83 -25.27 25.90 50.73
C GLY A 83 -24.21 26.49 51.67
N PRO A 84 -23.55 25.66 52.50
CA PRO A 84 -22.40 26.06 53.32
C PRO A 84 -21.27 26.65 52.46
N GLU A 85 -20.31 27.34 53.09
CA GLU A 85 -19.14 27.90 52.40
C GLU A 85 -18.45 26.84 51.52
N LYS A 86 -18.27 27.15 50.24
CA LYS A 86 -17.53 26.31 49.29
C LYS A 86 -16.05 26.42 49.61
N GLU A 87 -15.47 25.33 50.10
CA GLU A 87 -14.04 25.26 50.33
C GLU A 87 -13.43 24.35 49.27
N LEU A 88 -12.38 24.84 48.62
CA LEU A 88 -11.55 24.03 47.75
C LEU A 88 -10.51 23.30 48.60
N ILE A 89 -10.33 22.02 48.33
CA ILE A 89 -9.51 21.12 49.13
C ILE A 89 -8.54 20.40 48.19
N PHE A 90 -7.25 20.51 48.51
CA PHE A 90 -6.23 19.60 47.99
C PHE A 90 -6.18 18.34 48.84
N THR A 91 -6.14 17.17 48.21
CA THR A 91 -6.00 15.89 48.91
C THR A 91 -4.85 15.07 48.39
N LEU A 92 -4.06 14.51 49.29
CA LEU A 92 -3.05 13.50 49.00
C LEU A 92 -3.46 12.21 49.73
N GLY A 93 -3.89 11.20 48.98
CA GLY A 93 -4.56 10.03 49.58
C GLY A 93 -5.79 10.47 50.39
N GLU A 94 -5.76 10.25 51.71
CA GLU A 94 -6.82 10.66 52.65
C GLU A 94 -6.55 11.99 53.38
N GLN A 95 -5.36 12.60 53.23
CA GLN A 95 -5.04 13.85 53.91
C GLN A 95 -5.55 15.06 53.11
N GLU A 96 -6.36 15.90 53.76
CA GLU A 96 -6.95 17.11 53.18
C GLU A 96 -6.24 18.38 53.65
N VAL A 97 -5.99 19.31 52.73
CA VAL A 97 -5.49 20.67 53.01
C VAL A 97 -6.31 21.68 52.21
N LYS A 98 -6.84 22.71 52.89
CA LYS A 98 -7.66 23.74 52.26
C LYS A 98 -6.84 24.60 51.28
N ALA A 99 -7.30 24.74 50.05
CA ALA A 99 -6.73 25.63 49.06
C ALA A 99 -7.07 27.10 49.39
N THR A 100 -6.10 27.99 49.16
CA THR A 100 -6.24 29.45 49.32
C THR A 100 -6.51 30.14 47.97
N LEU A 101 -6.67 31.47 47.94
CA LEU A 101 -6.88 32.28 46.72
C LEU A 101 -5.93 33.49 46.80
N GLY A 102 -5.24 33.85 45.71
CA GLY A 102 -4.20 34.91 45.71
C GLY A 102 -2.86 34.52 45.06
N ALA A 103 -1.84 35.38 45.20
CA ALA A 103 -0.74 35.47 44.23
C ALA A 103 0.46 34.49 44.36
N ASP A 104 0.65 33.75 45.47
CA ASP A 104 1.85 32.90 45.65
C ASP A 104 1.55 31.59 46.44
N GLN A 105 0.45 30.91 46.14
CA GLN A 105 -0.18 29.94 47.05
C GLN A 105 0.68 28.68 47.22
N THR A 106 1.37 28.62 48.35
CA THR A 106 2.17 27.47 48.77
C THR A 106 1.41 26.71 49.85
N LEU A 107 1.18 25.42 49.67
CA LEU A 107 0.67 24.55 50.75
C LEU A 107 1.65 23.43 51.03
N ARG A 108 1.65 22.94 52.28
CA ARG A 108 2.59 21.93 52.75
C ARG A 108 1.84 20.78 53.41
N PHE A 109 2.20 19.56 53.07
CA PHE A 109 1.79 18.35 53.78
C PHE A 109 2.91 17.99 54.76
N ASP A 110 2.68 18.32 56.03
CA ASP A 110 3.69 18.26 57.11
C ASP A 110 3.86 16.88 57.75
N ASP A 111 2.92 15.96 57.50
CA ASP A 111 2.94 14.62 58.08
C ASP A 111 2.44 13.60 57.04
N LEU A 112 3.41 12.97 56.35
CA LEU A 112 3.16 11.90 55.40
C LEU A 112 3.19 10.52 56.06
N SER A 113 3.21 10.41 57.40
CA SER A 113 3.22 9.11 58.08
C SER A 113 1.91 8.34 57.88
N HIS A 114 0.81 9.04 57.59
CA HIS A 114 -0.47 8.46 57.22
C HIS A 114 -0.38 7.64 55.92
N LEU A 115 0.57 7.98 55.03
CA LEU A 115 0.86 7.16 53.86
C LEU A 115 1.17 5.72 54.27
N ASN A 116 1.90 5.48 55.37
CA ASN A 116 2.21 4.11 55.85
C ASN A 116 0.99 3.28 56.27
N SER A 117 -0.17 3.92 56.47
CA SER A 117 -1.44 3.25 56.82
C SER A 117 -2.38 3.07 55.63
N LEU A 118 -2.03 3.63 54.47
CA LEU A 118 -2.75 3.52 53.22
C LEU A 118 -2.29 2.28 52.45
N ASP A 119 -3.20 1.65 51.69
CA ASP A 119 -2.82 0.57 50.77
C ASP A 119 -2.07 1.17 49.56
N PRO A 120 -1.09 0.48 48.91
CA PRO A 120 -0.27 1.00 47.79
C PRO A 120 -1.03 1.66 46.61
N GLU A 121 -2.34 1.48 46.54
CA GLU A 121 -3.28 2.09 45.60
C GLU A 121 -3.83 3.47 45.99
N ASP A 122 -3.83 3.79 47.30
CA ASP A 122 -4.33 5.04 47.86
C ASP A 122 -3.27 6.16 47.81
N TYR A 123 -2.01 5.81 47.54
CA TYR A 123 -0.88 6.75 47.40
C TYR A 123 -0.92 7.54 46.09
N LEU A 124 -1.79 7.16 45.14
CA LEU A 124 -1.50 7.41 43.73
C LEU A 124 -2.06 8.72 43.19
N THR A 125 -2.76 9.56 43.96
CA THR A 125 -3.36 10.79 43.41
C THR A 125 -3.33 11.97 44.37
N LEU A 126 -2.80 13.11 43.92
CA LEU A 126 -3.07 14.44 44.46
C LEU A 126 -4.29 15.02 43.73
N ARG A 127 -5.32 15.48 44.44
CA ARG A 127 -6.57 15.98 43.83
C ARG A 127 -6.93 17.36 44.35
N LEU A 128 -7.64 18.15 43.55
CA LEU A 128 -8.35 19.36 43.96
C LEU A 128 -9.84 19.18 43.72
N TYR A 129 -10.68 19.39 44.74
CA TYR A 129 -12.14 19.39 44.61
C TYR A 129 -12.80 20.41 45.54
N ALA A 130 -14.09 20.66 45.34
CA ALA A 130 -14.90 21.44 46.28
C ALA A 130 -15.58 20.51 47.28
N ASN A 131 -15.53 20.85 48.58
CA ASN A 131 -16.10 20.04 49.67
C ASN A 131 -17.60 19.72 49.50
N ASN A 132 -18.34 20.58 48.81
CA ASN A 132 -19.77 20.43 48.54
C ASN A 132 -20.07 19.71 47.20
N ASP A 133 -19.03 19.34 46.45
CA ASP A 133 -19.11 18.63 45.17
C ASP A 133 -17.91 17.66 45.03
N MET A 134 -17.69 16.82 46.05
CA MET A 134 -16.55 15.90 46.11
C MET A 134 -16.51 14.89 44.95
N GLY A 135 -17.63 14.68 44.26
CA GLY A 135 -17.71 13.85 43.06
C GLY A 135 -17.12 14.51 41.80
N ASN A 136 -16.88 15.82 41.83
CA ASN A 136 -16.36 16.62 40.73
C ASN A 136 -14.92 17.05 41.02
N VAL A 137 -13.97 16.22 40.58
CA VAL A 137 -12.54 16.49 40.72
C VAL A 137 -12.14 17.58 39.72
N LEU A 138 -11.71 18.74 40.23
CA LEU A 138 -11.35 19.91 39.44
C LEU A 138 -9.95 19.79 38.84
N TRP A 139 -9.06 19.05 39.50
CA TRP A 139 -7.72 18.73 39.02
C TRP A 139 -7.20 17.47 39.74
N ALA A 140 -6.42 16.64 39.04
CA ALA A 140 -5.76 15.49 39.63
C ALA A 140 -4.38 15.29 39.02
N TRP A 141 -3.41 14.88 39.84
CA TRP A 141 -2.07 14.47 39.45
C TRP A 141 -1.82 13.09 40.04
N ALA A 142 -1.61 12.10 39.17
CA ALA A 142 -1.39 10.73 39.58
C ALA A 142 0.03 10.29 39.28
N PHE A 143 0.59 9.43 40.14
CA PHE A 143 1.65 8.55 39.67
C PHE A 143 1.00 7.68 38.59
N GLU A 144 1.49 7.68 37.35
CA GLU A 144 0.99 6.78 36.31
C GLU A 144 1.89 5.54 36.28
N PRO A 145 1.75 4.58 37.23
CA PRO A 145 2.69 3.47 37.34
C PRO A 145 2.55 2.46 36.20
N ILE A 146 1.46 2.55 35.41
CA ILE A 146 1.16 1.65 34.30
C ILE A 146 0.64 2.43 33.08
N ARG A 147 1.15 2.10 31.88
CA ARG A 147 0.60 2.56 30.59
C ARG A 147 0.56 1.42 29.56
N LEU A 148 -0.34 1.56 28.59
CA LEU A 148 -0.34 0.78 27.34
C LEU A 148 -0.17 1.76 26.19
N ILE A 149 0.86 1.56 25.36
CA ILE A 149 1.20 2.50 24.28
C ILE A 149 1.46 1.70 23.00
N ALA A 150 0.76 2.02 21.92
CA ALA A 150 1.02 1.44 20.60
C ALA A 150 1.97 2.35 19.79
N ASP A 151 2.58 1.84 18.74
CA ASP A 151 3.30 2.65 17.75
C ASP A 151 2.28 3.37 16.85
N MET A 152 1.88 4.58 17.24
CA MET A 152 0.73 5.28 16.66
C MET A 152 1.04 5.83 15.26
N ASN A 153 2.28 6.25 15.01
CA ASN A 153 2.71 6.76 13.71
C ASN A 153 3.34 5.68 12.81
N ARG A 154 3.73 4.52 13.37
CA ARG A 154 4.35 3.36 12.69
C ARG A 154 5.78 3.68 12.21
N ASP A 155 6.50 4.50 12.96
CA ASP A 155 7.88 4.89 12.65
C ASP A 155 8.95 3.94 13.23
N GLY A 156 8.50 2.85 13.89
CA GLY A 156 9.38 1.88 14.52
C GLY A 156 9.88 2.28 15.92
N HIS A 157 9.33 3.35 16.50
CA HIS A 157 9.67 3.85 17.83
C HIS A 157 8.39 4.18 18.61
N ILE A 158 8.28 3.65 19.82
CA ILE A 158 7.22 4.04 20.75
C ILE A 158 7.79 5.06 21.73
N ILE A 159 7.45 6.33 21.54
CA ILE A 159 7.97 7.44 22.34
C ILE A 159 6.89 8.10 23.20
N LYS A 160 7.30 8.45 24.43
CA LYS A 160 6.45 9.15 25.40
C LYS A 160 6.52 10.67 25.28
N VAL A 161 7.62 11.18 24.72
CA VAL A 161 7.94 12.60 24.59
C VAL A 161 8.54 12.86 23.22
N ALA A 162 8.08 13.91 22.56
CA ALA A 162 8.58 14.30 21.24
C ALA A 162 10.07 14.67 21.32
N THR A 163 10.81 14.25 20.30
CA THR A 163 12.20 14.66 20.06
C THR A 163 12.30 15.32 18.69
N ASN A 164 13.46 15.89 18.37
CA ASN A 164 13.69 16.44 17.02
C ASN A 164 13.69 15.34 15.95
N GLU A 165 14.06 14.12 16.30
CA GLU A 165 14.13 12.97 15.39
C GLU A 165 12.76 12.26 15.29
N HIS A 166 11.99 12.27 16.38
CA HIS A 166 10.65 11.67 16.48
C HIS A 166 9.67 12.70 17.06
N PRO A 167 9.03 13.53 16.23
CA PRO A 167 8.20 14.65 16.70
C PRO A 167 6.78 14.23 17.14
N VAL A 168 6.33 13.03 16.80
CA VAL A 168 4.98 12.53 17.10
C VAL A 168 5.04 11.67 18.36
N VAL A 169 4.25 12.01 19.38
CA VAL A 169 4.15 11.21 20.61
C VAL A 169 3.05 10.16 20.54
N ASP A 170 3.32 8.97 21.04
CA ASP A 170 2.39 7.83 20.99
C ASP A 170 1.41 7.78 22.16
N THR A 171 1.58 8.65 23.16
CA THR A 171 0.75 8.72 24.36
C THR A 171 -0.61 9.40 24.14
N GLN A 172 -0.92 9.84 22.92
CA GLN A 172 -2.16 10.56 22.60
C GLN A 172 -3.38 9.65 22.33
N ASN A 173 -3.26 8.34 22.52
CA ASN A 173 -4.35 7.38 22.32
C ASN A 173 -5.56 7.66 23.24
N ASN A 174 -6.76 7.77 22.67
CA ASN A 174 -8.01 7.93 23.40
C ASN A 174 -9.22 7.54 22.53
N THR A 175 -10.45 7.72 23.00
CA THR A 175 -11.65 7.34 22.23
C THR A 175 -11.92 8.18 20.98
N GLN A 176 -11.37 9.40 20.89
CA GLN A 176 -11.41 10.26 19.69
C GLN A 176 -10.21 10.02 18.76
N ARG A 177 -9.13 9.43 19.29
CA ARG A 177 -7.94 8.99 18.54
C ARG A 177 -7.59 7.55 18.92
N PRO A 178 -8.44 6.57 18.58
CA PRO A 178 -8.13 5.18 18.85
C PRO A 178 -6.94 4.73 17.98
N PHE A 179 -6.34 3.61 18.35
CA PHE A 179 -5.41 2.92 17.46
C PHE A 179 -6.23 2.14 16.42
N TYR A 180 -6.07 2.50 15.15
CA TYR A 180 -6.75 1.87 14.03
C TYR A 180 -5.94 0.67 13.52
N PHE A 181 -6.58 -0.47 13.40
CA PHE A 181 -5.95 -1.68 12.88
C PHE A 181 -6.99 -2.62 12.26
N TRP A 182 -6.54 -3.72 11.67
CA TRP A 182 -7.41 -4.67 10.96
C TRP A 182 -7.50 -6.03 11.64
N ILE A 183 -8.50 -6.80 11.23
CA ILE A 183 -8.64 -8.22 11.55
C ILE A 183 -7.65 -9.01 10.69
N ASN A 184 -6.95 -9.98 11.29
CA ASN A 184 -6.05 -10.90 10.61
C ASN A 184 -6.85 -12.01 9.90
N ASP A 185 -7.66 -11.63 8.90
CA ASP A 185 -8.70 -12.45 8.26
C ASP A 185 -8.34 -13.00 6.88
N ASP A 186 -7.09 -12.90 6.45
CA ASP A 186 -6.51 -13.56 5.28
C ASP A 186 -5.63 -14.75 5.68
N ASP A 187 -5.03 -15.41 4.68
CA ASP A 187 -4.23 -16.63 4.85
C ASP A 187 -2.79 -16.42 4.37
N ASP A 188 -1.93 -16.03 5.30
CA ASP A 188 -0.55 -15.62 5.13
C ASP A 188 0.47 -16.64 5.68
N GLU A 189 0.08 -17.93 5.76
CA GLU A 189 0.99 -19.00 6.19
C GLU A 189 2.37 -18.95 5.47
N GLY A 190 3.44 -19.01 6.27
CA GLY A 190 4.82 -19.22 5.84
C GLY A 190 5.61 -17.96 5.44
N GLU A 191 6.61 -18.16 4.58
CA GLU A 191 7.52 -17.10 4.09
C GLU A 191 7.22 -16.68 2.65
N ILE A 192 6.48 -17.51 1.92
CA ILE A 192 6.17 -17.38 0.50
C ILE A 192 4.71 -17.80 0.29
N ASN A 193 3.95 -17.01 -0.46
CA ASN A 193 2.60 -17.31 -0.89
C ASN A 193 2.52 -18.38 -2.02
N GLU A 194 3.51 -19.28 -2.12
CA GLU A 194 3.63 -20.26 -3.21
C GLU A 194 2.64 -21.42 -2.98
N GLY A 195 1.63 -21.54 -3.86
CA GLY A 195 0.65 -22.63 -3.85
C GLY A 195 -0.80 -22.20 -3.61
N LYS A 196 -1.03 -20.97 -3.11
CA LYS A 196 -2.38 -20.41 -2.90
C LYS A 196 -2.94 -19.65 -4.11
N GLY A 197 -2.11 -19.45 -5.14
CA GLY A 197 -2.51 -18.87 -6.42
C GLY A 197 -3.08 -17.45 -6.28
N SER A 198 -4.07 -17.10 -7.10
CA SER A 198 -4.74 -15.79 -7.06
C SER A 198 -5.68 -15.59 -5.86
N ALA A 199 -5.77 -16.56 -4.94
CA ALA A 199 -6.63 -16.51 -3.76
C ALA A 199 -5.88 -16.12 -2.48
N GLY A 200 -4.54 -16.13 -2.48
CA GLY A 200 -3.76 -15.76 -1.31
C GLY A 200 -3.87 -14.26 -0.98
N ASP A 201 -3.88 -13.96 0.32
CA ASP A 201 -3.91 -12.61 0.92
C ASP A 201 -5.27 -11.89 0.71
N VAL A 202 -6.32 -12.63 0.31
CA VAL A 202 -7.65 -12.05 0.12
C VAL A 202 -8.35 -11.97 1.47
N PRO A 203 -8.77 -10.78 1.93
CA PRO A 203 -9.50 -10.65 3.19
C PRO A 203 -10.80 -11.46 3.21
N ASN A 204 -11.17 -11.91 4.41
CA ASN A 204 -12.25 -12.86 4.68
C ASN A 204 -12.00 -14.23 4.03
N ASP A 205 -10.81 -14.79 4.23
CA ASP A 205 -10.49 -16.16 3.83
C ASP A 205 -11.27 -17.20 4.65
N ASP A 206 -11.43 -18.40 4.11
CA ASP A 206 -12.07 -19.52 4.81
C ASP A 206 -11.16 -20.10 5.91
N ASN A 207 -9.84 -19.88 5.82
CA ASN A 207 -8.83 -20.29 6.81
C ASN A 207 -8.03 -19.08 7.31
N PRO A 208 -8.66 -18.10 7.98
CA PRO A 208 -7.98 -16.89 8.39
C PRO A 208 -6.92 -17.16 9.46
N ASP A 209 -5.80 -16.43 9.41
CA ASP A 209 -4.66 -16.62 10.30
C ASP A 209 -5.00 -16.36 11.77
N HIS A 210 -5.96 -15.49 12.04
CA HIS A 210 -6.47 -15.31 13.40
C HIS A 210 -7.13 -16.58 14.00
N ASN A 211 -7.31 -17.68 13.26
CA ASN A 211 -7.73 -18.97 13.82
C ASN A 211 -6.55 -19.80 14.33
N ASN A 212 -5.33 -19.43 13.96
CA ASN A 212 -4.12 -20.16 14.30
C ASN A 212 -3.76 -19.97 15.78
N GLY A 213 -3.07 -20.98 16.34
CA GLY A 213 -2.60 -20.96 17.73
C GLY A 213 -1.23 -20.31 17.91
N LYS A 214 -0.67 -19.74 16.83
CA LYS A 214 0.67 -19.17 16.75
C LYS A 214 0.71 -18.14 15.61
N VAL A 215 1.74 -17.30 15.62
CA VAL A 215 2.22 -16.60 14.42
C VAL A 215 2.56 -17.69 13.40
N ASP A 216 1.88 -17.75 12.25
CA ASP A 216 1.97 -18.86 11.29
C ASP A 216 2.88 -18.57 10.09
N GLY A 217 3.81 -17.64 10.24
CA GLY A 217 4.77 -17.33 9.21
C GLY A 217 5.47 -16.00 9.42
N MET A 218 6.41 -15.68 8.52
CA MET A 218 6.97 -14.34 8.47
C MET A 218 6.06 -13.36 7.73
N ARG A 219 5.14 -13.86 6.88
CA ARG A 219 4.16 -13.03 6.17
C ARG A 219 3.07 -12.52 7.12
N ASP A 220 2.53 -13.42 7.94
CA ASP A 220 1.55 -13.15 9.01
C ASP A 220 1.97 -12.01 9.98
N LEU A 221 3.27 -11.77 10.16
CA LEU A 221 3.77 -10.67 11.03
C LEU A 221 3.31 -9.27 10.62
N VAL A 222 2.86 -9.05 9.38
CA VAL A 222 2.28 -7.77 8.96
C VAL A 222 0.97 -7.47 9.69
N ASP A 223 0.25 -8.50 10.12
CA ASP A 223 -1.04 -8.47 10.83
C ASP A 223 -0.91 -8.39 12.35
N PHE A 224 0.32 -8.22 12.85
CA PHE A 224 0.60 -7.96 14.25
C PHE A 224 1.04 -6.51 14.45
N PHE A 225 0.51 -5.84 15.48
CA PHE A 225 0.95 -4.51 15.90
C PHE A 225 1.62 -4.54 17.29
N PRO A 226 2.63 -3.67 17.53
CA PRO A 226 3.34 -3.63 18.80
C PRO A 226 2.58 -2.82 19.86
N VAL A 227 2.58 -3.31 21.09
CA VAL A 227 2.10 -2.57 22.28
C VAL A 227 3.16 -2.63 23.37
N TYR A 228 3.63 -1.46 23.80
CA TYR A 228 4.52 -1.30 24.94
C TYR A 228 3.76 -1.37 26.27
N ILE A 229 4.20 -2.28 27.13
CA ILE A 229 3.70 -2.52 28.48
C ILE A 229 4.58 -1.73 29.47
N ASP A 230 4.29 -0.44 29.63
CA ASP A 230 5.08 0.46 30.50
C ASP A 230 4.66 0.26 31.96
N VAL A 231 5.24 -0.75 32.61
CA VAL A 231 4.87 -1.15 33.99
C VAL A 231 6.04 -1.24 34.94
N LYS A 232 7.25 -0.84 34.51
CA LYS A 232 8.45 -0.93 35.36
C LYS A 232 8.25 -0.27 36.74
N PRO A 233 7.70 0.95 36.84
CA PRO A 233 7.46 1.56 38.15
C PRO A 233 6.44 0.78 38.99
N ALA A 234 5.42 0.21 38.36
CA ALA A 234 4.43 -0.62 39.04
C ALA A 234 5.02 -1.90 39.63
N LEU A 235 6.05 -2.50 39.00
CA LEU A 235 6.59 -3.79 39.45
C LEU A 235 7.30 -3.71 40.82
N ASP A 236 7.78 -2.53 41.20
CA ASP A 236 8.36 -2.29 42.52
C ASP A 236 7.27 -2.12 43.58
N THR A 237 6.16 -1.47 43.23
CA THR A 237 5.01 -1.24 44.12
C THR A 237 4.11 -2.48 44.25
N PHE A 238 3.96 -3.24 43.17
CA PHE A 238 3.06 -4.39 43.04
C PHE A 238 3.84 -5.63 42.58
N PRO A 239 4.65 -6.26 43.47
CA PRO A 239 5.55 -7.33 43.07
C PRO A 239 4.79 -8.55 42.52
N VAL A 240 5.35 -9.18 41.49
CA VAL A 240 4.73 -10.32 40.78
C VAL A 240 4.48 -11.57 41.65
N THR A 241 5.03 -11.62 42.86
CA THR A 241 4.74 -12.67 43.86
C THR A 241 3.36 -12.48 44.50
N GLU A 242 2.89 -11.25 44.62
CA GLU A 242 1.65 -10.87 45.29
C GLU A 242 0.57 -10.38 44.32
N TYR A 243 0.98 -9.98 43.11
CA TYR A 243 0.10 -9.41 42.10
C TYR A 243 0.26 -10.12 40.75
N THR A 244 -0.84 -10.23 40.00
CA THR A 244 -0.85 -10.67 38.61
C THR A 244 -1.12 -9.49 37.69
N TYR A 245 -0.31 -9.32 36.65
CA TYR A 245 -0.58 -8.36 35.56
C TYR A 245 -1.34 -9.10 34.45
N ARG A 246 -2.54 -8.62 34.12
CA ARG A 246 -3.41 -9.27 33.13
C ARG A 246 -3.87 -8.29 32.06
N LEU A 247 -3.79 -8.74 30.81
CA LEU A 247 -4.49 -8.12 29.70
C LEU A 247 -5.95 -8.57 29.73
N VAL A 248 -6.90 -7.66 29.53
CA VAL A 248 -8.34 -7.94 29.51
C VAL A 248 -8.97 -7.30 28.29
N HIS A 249 -9.80 -8.04 27.58
CA HIS A 249 -10.52 -7.56 26.42
C HIS A 249 -11.94 -8.12 26.41
N GLN A 250 -12.94 -7.24 26.36
CA GLN A 250 -14.34 -7.60 26.59
C GLN A 250 -14.93 -8.51 25.51
N ASP A 251 -14.44 -8.39 24.28
CA ASP A 251 -15.01 -9.11 23.14
C ASP A 251 -14.26 -10.39 22.80
N SER A 252 -13.16 -10.69 23.52
CA SER A 252 -12.20 -11.75 23.14
C SER A 252 -11.58 -11.61 21.75
N ALA A 253 -11.63 -10.40 21.19
CA ALA A 253 -11.20 -10.12 19.82
C ALA A 253 -9.69 -10.02 19.58
N LEU A 254 -8.86 -10.13 20.62
CA LEU A 254 -7.42 -9.88 20.52
C LEU A 254 -6.65 -11.11 20.96
N LYS A 255 -5.53 -11.38 20.31
CA LYS A 255 -4.52 -12.31 20.79
C LYS A 255 -3.17 -11.64 20.86
N PHE A 256 -2.28 -12.14 21.70
CA PHE A 256 -0.94 -11.58 21.82
C PHE A 256 0.14 -12.65 21.98
N THR A 257 1.36 -12.27 21.64
CA THR A 257 2.58 -12.98 22.00
C THR A 257 3.58 -12.02 22.64
N GLU A 258 4.36 -12.53 23.58
CA GLU A 258 5.37 -11.74 24.30
C GLU A 258 6.68 -11.72 23.52
N THR A 259 7.39 -10.59 23.53
CA THR A 259 8.66 -10.44 22.83
C THR A 259 9.74 -9.85 23.72
N ASP A 260 10.98 -9.90 23.26
CA ASP A 260 12.12 -9.21 23.87
C ASP A 260 12.39 -7.84 23.18
N LEU A 261 11.43 -7.31 22.40
CA LEU A 261 11.55 -6.02 21.71
C LEU A 261 11.35 -4.85 22.68
N TYR A 262 12.01 -3.74 22.35
CA TYR A 262 12.02 -2.50 23.12
C TYR A 262 11.15 -1.45 22.42
N PRO A 263 10.52 -0.53 23.18
CA PRO A 263 9.80 0.59 22.59
C PRO A 263 10.72 1.47 21.71
N THR A 264 11.97 1.68 22.13
CA THR A 264 13.02 2.35 21.36
C THR A 264 14.36 1.66 21.62
N HIS A 265 15.24 1.60 20.61
CA HIS A 265 16.59 1.03 20.77
C HIS A 265 17.51 1.41 19.60
N ASP A 266 18.81 1.62 19.85
CA ASP A 266 19.77 1.96 18.78
C ASP A 266 19.91 0.84 17.74
N SER A 267 20.08 -0.41 18.20
CA SER A 267 20.10 -1.62 17.36
C SER A 267 18.74 -1.89 16.68
N PRO A 268 18.65 -1.90 15.34
CA PRO A 268 17.39 -2.14 14.61
C PRO A 268 16.74 -3.50 14.91
N GLY A 269 17.53 -4.53 15.24
CA GLY A 269 17.04 -5.86 15.62
C GLY A 269 16.30 -5.94 16.95
N LEU A 270 16.19 -4.84 17.69
CA LEU A 270 15.54 -4.78 19.00
C LEU A 270 14.35 -3.79 19.04
N ARG A 271 14.09 -3.08 17.93
CA ARG A 271 13.00 -2.10 17.80
C ARG A 271 11.66 -2.77 17.48
N VAL A 272 10.57 -2.01 17.59
CA VAL A 272 9.22 -2.54 17.35
C VAL A 272 8.91 -2.87 15.89
N ASP A 273 9.63 -2.28 14.94
CA ASP A 273 9.53 -2.60 13.50
C ASP A 273 10.46 -3.76 13.06
N ALA A 274 11.27 -4.30 13.98
CA ALA A 274 12.18 -5.40 13.70
C ALA A 274 11.48 -6.66 13.13
N PRO A 275 10.27 -7.07 13.57
CA PRO A 275 9.55 -8.19 12.96
C PRO A 275 9.25 -7.99 11.47
N LEU A 276 9.21 -6.75 10.99
CA LEU A 276 8.88 -6.42 9.60
C LEU A 276 10.13 -6.20 8.73
N LYS A 277 11.25 -5.79 9.34
CA LYS A 277 12.47 -5.40 8.62
C LYS A 277 13.66 -6.34 8.86
N GLN A 278 13.66 -7.11 9.94
CA GLN A 278 14.82 -7.91 10.37
C GLN A 278 14.53 -9.40 10.25
N ARG A 279 15.04 -10.03 9.19
CA ARG A 279 14.78 -11.46 8.87
C ARG A 279 14.99 -12.41 10.04
N GLY A 280 16.07 -12.23 10.81
CA GLY A 280 16.38 -13.10 11.95
C GLY A 280 15.38 -12.96 13.10
N VAL A 281 14.86 -11.76 13.32
CA VAL A 281 13.83 -11.49 14.34
C VAL A 281 12.51 -12.08 13.88
N ALA A 282 12.10 -11.78 12.66
CA ALA A 282 10.89 -12.31 12.04
C ALA A 282 10.86 -13.85 12.05
N ALA A 283 11.94 -14.51 11.60
CA ALA A 283 12.05 -15.97 11.64
C ALA A 283 11.99 -16.54 13.06
N GLY A 284 12.49 -15.81 14.06
CA GLY A 284 12.39 -16.19 15.47
C GLY A 284 10.97 -16.08 16.03
N LEU A 285 10.10 -15.26 15.42
CA LEU A 285 8.73 -15.04 15.83
C LEU A 285 7.71 -15.86 15.02
N ALA A 286 8.07 -16.32 13.82
CA ALA A 286 7.20 -16.97 12.82
C ALA A 286 6.53 -18.31 13.24
N ALA A 287 6.68 -18.73 14.49
CA ALA A 287 5.98 -19.88 15.07
C ALA A 287 5.61 -19.64 16.54
N ASN A 288 5.69 -18.39 17.02
CA ASN A 288 5.47 -18.07 18.41
C ASN A 288 4.00 -18.31 18.78
N PRO A 289 3.74 -18.98 19.92
CA PRO A 289 2.37 -19.18 20.36
C PRO A 289 1.70 -17.84 20.67
N VAL A 290 0.41 -17.75 20.35
CA VAL A 290 -0.43 -16.60 20.68
C VAL A 290 -1.45 -16.97 21.74
N THR A 291 -1.80 -16.02 22.59
CA THR A 291 -2.77 -16.19 23.68
C THR A 291 -3.95 -15.26 23.48
N THR A 292 -5.17 -15.81 23.46
CA THR A 292 -6.40 -15.00 23.38
C THR A 292 -6.62 -14.21 24.67
N ILE A 293 -6.91 -12.92 24.52
CA ILE A 293 -7.21 -12.00 25.61
C ILE A 293 -8.72 -12.02 25.84
N THR A 294 -9.17 -12.65 26.92
CA THR A 294 -10.60 -12.83 27.23
C THR A 294 -11.12 -11.80 28.24
N PRO A 295 -12.45 -11.73 28.49
CA PRO A 295 -13.01 -10.94 29.60
C PRO A 295 -12.49 -11.35 30.98
N GLY A 296 -12.12 -12.63 31.15
CA GLY A 296 -11.49 -13.14 32.38
C GLY A 296 -10.02 -12.73 32.53
N GLY A 297 -9.42 -12.23 31.46
CA GLY A 297 -8.05 -11.79 31.36
C GLY A 297 -7.05 -12.90 30.99
N ALA A 298 -5.95 -12.48 30.38
CA ALA A 298 -4.78 -13.31 30.11
C ALA A 298 -3.59 -12.74 30.87
N ALA A 299 -2.91 -13.57 31.67
CA ALA A 299 -1.79 -13.12 32.49
C ALA A 299 -0.52 -12.95 31.65
N LEU A 300 0.21 -11.86 31.89
CA LEU A 300 1.58 -11.71 31.40
C LEU A 300 2.51 -12.67 32.17
N SER A 301 3.47 -13.25 31.47
CA SER A 301 4.37 -14.22 32.06
C SER A 301 5.34 -13.57 33.04
N HIS A 302 5.75 -14.32 34.07
CA HIS A 302 6.78 -13.86 35.00
C HIS A 302 8.12 -13.63 34.29
N TYR A 303 8.39 -14.32 33.17
CA TYR A 303 9.61 -14.12 32.39
C TYR A 303 9.61 -12.74 31.72
N PHE A 304 8.50 -12.36 31.09
CA PHE A 304 8.33 -11.06 30.45
C PHE A 304 8.38 -9.91 31.46
N LEU A 305 7.61 -10.00 32.56
CA LEU A 305 7.61 -8.98 33.61
C LEU A 305 8.99 -8.82 34.27
N ARG A 306 9.71 -9.92 34.51
CA ARG A 306 11.09 -9.86 35.00
C ARG A 306 12.04 -9.24 33.97
N GLY A 307 11.80 -9.44 32.67
CA GLY A 307 12.51 -8.73 31.60
C GLY A 307 12.39 -7.22 31.77
N ILE A 308 11.16 -6.72 31.88
CA ILE A 308 10.87 -5.28 32.09
C ILE A 308 11.59 -4.74 33.34
N GLN A 309 11.55 -5.49 34.44
CA GLN A 309 12.21 -5.08 35.68
C GLN A 309 13.74 -4.94 35.54
N ASN A 310 14.34 -5.70 34.62
CA ASN A 310 15.78 -5.67 34.32
C ASN A 310 16.10 -4.83 33.06
N ASP A 311 15.25 -3.87 32.71
CA ASP A 311 15.44 -2.99 31.54
C ASP A 311 15.59 -3.76 30.23
N ARG A 312 14.83 -4.86 30.08
CA ARG A 312 14.83 -5.70 28.89
C ARG A 312 13.45 -5.88 28.30
N GLY A 313 13.26 -5.35 27.10
CA GLY A 313 12.07 -5.52 26.30
C GLY A 313 10.88 -4.71 26.80
N GLY A 314 9.71 -5.34 26.89
CA GLY A 314 8.47 -4.72 27.34
C GLY A 314 7.42 -4.54 26.25
N VAL A 315 7.68 -5.02 25.03
CA VAL A 315 6.73 -4.97 23.92
C VAL A 315 6.08 -6.34 23.71
N ILE A 316 4.76 -6.35 23.58
CA ILE A 316 4.00 -7.49 23.06
C ILE A 316 3.61 -7.21 21.61
N LEU A 317 3.38 -8.27 20.84
CA LEU A 317 2.74 -8.19 19.52
C LEU A 317 1.30 -8.66 19.65
N VAL A 318 0.37 -7.92 19.06
CA VAL A 318 -1.08 -8.16 19.15
C VAL A 318 -1.65 -8.31 17.75
N GLU A 319 -2.49 -9.32 17.56
CA GLU A 319 -3.35 -9.49 16.37
C GLU A 319 -4.82 -9.41 16.79
N ALA A 320 -5.70 -9.13 15.82
CA ALA A 320 -7.14 -9.12 16.05
C ALA A 320 -7.86 -10.22 15.26
N SER A 321 -8.89 -10.81 15.87
CA SER A 321 -9.64 -11.95 15.33
C SER A 321 -11.09 -11.65 14.98
N GLN A 322 -11.56 -10.43 15.26
CA GLN A 322 -12.92 -9.97 14.96
C GLN A 322 -13.00 -8.44 15.13
N GLU A 323 -14.04 -7.84 14.55
CA GLU A 323 -14.35 -6.43 14.69
C GLU A 323 -14.56 -6.05 16.18
N THR A 324 -14.00 -4.93 16.61
CA THR A 324 -14.18 -4.41 17.97
C THR A 324 -13.81 -2.91 18.07
N HIS A 325 -14.55 -2.21 18.93
CA HIS A 325 -14.19 -0.88 19.43
C HIS A 325 -13.97 -0.90 20.95
N SER A 326 -13.94 -2.09 21.55
CA SER A 326 -13.60 -2.26 22.96
C SER A 326 -12.10 -2.00 23.15
N PRO A 327 -11.71 -1.30 24.22
CA PRO A 327 -10.31 -1.06 24.48
C PRO A 327 -9.61 -2.31 25.04
N LEU A 328 -8.31 -2.44 24.76
CA LEU A 328 -7.43 -3.38 25.45
C LEU A 328 -7.10 -2.81 26.84
N TRP A 329 -7.41 -3.57 27.89
CA TRP A 329 -7.08 -3.19 29.26
C TRP A 329 -5.84 -3.91 29.78
N LEU A 330 -5.04 -3.21 30.55
CA LEU A 330 -4.07 -3.81 31.47
C LEU A 330 -4.58 -3.61 32.90
N LYS A 331 -4.61 -4.69 33.68
CA LYS A 331 -5.03 -4.68 35.08
C LYS A 331 -3.99 -5.35 35.97
N VAL A 332 -3.67 -4.70 37.09
CA VAL A 332 -2.87 -5.27 38.17
C VAL A 332 -3.83 -5.81 39.22
N VAL A 333 -3.76 -7.12 39.49
CA VAL A 333 -4.72 -7.84 40.32
C VAL A 333 -4.01 -8.44 41.52
N LYS A 334 -4.45 -8.13 42.73
CA LYS A 334 -3.91 -8.72 43.96
C LYS A 334 -4.30 -10.19 44.05
N ASN A 335 -3.32 -11.07 44.25
CA ASN A 335 -3.52 -12.52 44.19
C ASN A 335 -4.44 -13.02 45.31
N ALA A 336 -4.35 -12.41 46.49
CA ALA A 336 -5.05 -12.86 47.70
C ALA A 336 -6.58 -12.74 47.62
N ASP A 337 -7.10 -11.65 47.04
CA ASP A 337 -8.53 -11.30 47.03
C ASP A 337 -9.07 -11.01 45.61
N GLN A 338 -8.23 -11.14 44.58
CA GLN A 338 -8.55 -10.86 43.18
C GLN A 338 -9.00 -9.41 42.91
N ARG A 339 -8.64 -8.48 43.79
CA ARG A 339 -8.97 -7.07 43.64
C ARG A 339 -8.07 -6.40 42.60
N VAL A 340 -8.65 -5.59 41.72
CA VAL A 340 -7.90 -4.77 40.78
C VAL A 340 -7.38 -3.54 41.54
N VAL A 341 -6.05 -3.38 41.59
CA VAL A 341 -5.39 -2.29 42.33
C VAL A 341 -4.88 -1.18 41.41
N ALA A 342 -4.67 -1.47 40.13
CA ALA A 342 -4.38 -0.49 39.10
C ALA A 342 -4.94 -0.96 37.74
N SER A 343 -5.41 -0.04 36.91
CA SER A 343 -5.74 -0.36 35.52
C SER A 343 -5.51 0.81 34.56
N THR A 344 -5.22 0.48 33.30
CA THR A 344 -5.08 1.42 32.19
C THR A 344 -5.58 0.75 30.91
N LYS A 345 -5.76 1.52 29.84
CA LYS A 345 -6.35 1.03 28.59
C LYS A 345 -5.71 1.64 27.35
N LEU A 346 -5.77 0.89 26.26
CA LEU A 346 -5.51 1.34 24.90
C LEU A 346 -6.85 1.30 24.14
N SER A 347 -7.33 2.46 23.68
CA SER A 347 -8.50 2.60 22.82
C SER A 347 -8.19 2.07 21.41
N LEU A 348 -9.08 1.23 20.88
CA LEU A 348 -8.91 0.54 19.60
C LEU A 348 -10.10 0.79 18.67
N SER A 349 -9.83 0.74 17.37
CA SER A 349 -10.81 0.58 16.30
C SER A 349 -10.32 -0.52 15.36
N ILE A 350 -11.00 -1.66 15.39
CA ILE A 350 -10.65 -2.84 14.61
C ILE A 350 -11.82 -3.19 13.69
N SER A 351 -11.57 -3.28 12.40
CA SER A 351 -12.51 -3.78 11.38
C SER A 351 -11.77 -4.50 10.25
N GLY A 352 -12.44 -4.85 9.15
CA GLY A 352 -11.77 -5.42 7.99
C GLY A 352 -10.75 -4.44 7.39
N VAL A 353 -9.64 -4.96 6.84
CA VAL A 353 -8.60 -4.11 6.23
C VAL A 353 -9.13 -3.24 5.09
N GLU A 354 -10.16 -3.71 4.37
CA GLU A 354 -10.79 -2.97 3.27
C GLU A 354 -11.62 -1.75 3.73
N ASP A 355 -11.88 -1.60 5.04
CA ASP A 355 -12.52 -0.40 5.61
C ASP A 355 -11.51 0.70 5.94
N MET A 356 -10.20 0.44 5.74
CA MET A 356 -9.11 1.37 6.05
C MET A 356 -8.59 2.12 4.82
N TYR A 357 -9.08 1.77 3.62
CA TYR A 357 -8.66 2.40 2.37
C TYR A 357 -9.81 2.47 1.36
N ARG A 358 -9.61 3.21 0.27
CA ARG A 358 -10.60 3.36 -0.79
C ARG A 358 -10.40 2.33 -1.90
N TYR A 359 -11.49 1.79 -2.42
CA TYR A 359 -11.50 0.87 -3.54
C TYR A 359 -12.26 1.46 -4.74
N LEU A 360 -11.52 1.69 -5.83
CA LEU A 360 -12.03 2.20 -7.10
C LEU A 360 -12.11 1.06 -8.12
N ASP A 361 -13.29 0.83 -8.70
CA ASP A 361 -13.50 -0.26 -9.63
C ASP A 361 -13.81 0.26 -11.04
N LEU A 362 -12.82 0.15 -11.93
CA LEU A 362 -12.94 0.54 -13.33
C LEU A 362 -13.21 -0.66 -14.25
N LYS A 363 -13.28 -1.89 -13.70
CA LYS A 363 -13.52 -3.11 -14.48
C LYS A 363 -14.82 -3.06 -15.29
N PRO A 364 -15.95 -2.51 -14.78
CA PRO A 364 -17.16 -2.35 -15.59
C PRO A 364 -17.01 -1.49 -16.84
N LEU A 365 -16.02 -0.59 -16.86
CA LEU A 365 -15.86 0.45 -17.88
C LEU A 365 -15.00 0.00 -19.07
N ALA A 366 -14.16 -1.02 -18.88
CA ALA A 366 -13.47 -1.66 -19.99
C ALA A 366 -14.40 -2.67 -20.66
N THR A 367 -14.79 -2.35 -21.89
CA THR A 367 -15.68 -3.16 -22.68
C THR A 367 -14.87 -4.20 -23.43
N GLN A 368 -15.36 -5.44 -23.46
CA GLN A 368 -14.80 -6.43 -24.36
C GLN A 368 -14.93 -5.90 -25.79
N ARG A 369 -13.81 -5.55 -26.44
CA ARG A 369 -13.66 -5.05 -27.84
C ARG A 369 -14.97 -4.84 -28.62
N GLY A 370 -15.59 -3.66 -28.49
CA GLY A 370 -16.83 -3.28 -29.21
C GLY A 370 -18.16 -3.61 -28.51
N ALA A 371 -18.13 -4.20 -27.31
CA ALA A 371 -19.30 -4.41 -26.46
C ALA A 371 -19.64 -3.14 -25.63
N ALA A 372 -20.82 -3.11 -25.03
CA ALA A 372 -21.18 -2.08 -24.04
C ALA A 372 -20.49 -2.37 -22.69
N PRO A 373 -20.32 -1.34 -21.82
CA PRO A 373 -19.93 -1.54 -20.43
C PRO A 373 -20.75 -2.63 -19.76
N ASN A 374 -20.10 -3.49 -18.98
CA ASN A 374 -20.77 -4.57 -18.26
C ASN A 374 -20.65 -4.35 -16.73
N PRO A 375 -21.67 -3.74 -16.10
CA PRO A 375 -21.71 -3.54 -14.66
C PRO A 375 -21.56 -4.81 -13.82
N GLU A 376 -21.92 -5.98 -14.37
CA GLU A 376 -21.87 -7.26 -13.66
C GLU A 376 -20.44 -7.80 -13.47
N LEU A 377 -19.44 -7.21 -14.14
CA LEU A 377 -18.04 -7.63 -14.01
C LEU A 377 -17.32 -7.01 -12.79
N GLY A 378 -17.84 -5.91 -12.25
CA GLY A 378 -17.20 -5.19 -11.13
C GLY A 378 -17.66 -5.67 -9.76
N LEU A 379 -16.90 -5.27 -8.75
CA LEU A 379 -17.32 -5.25 -7.34
C LEU A 379 -17.92 -3.88 -7.01
N ALA A 380 -18.59 -3.80 -5.86
CA ALA A 380 -19.06 -2.52 -5.34
C ALA A 380 -17.85 -1.62 -5.03
N GLU A 381 -17.84 -0.40 -5.56
CA GLU A 381 -16.85 0.61 -5.21
C GLU A 381 -17.02 1.05 -3.74
N ASN A 382 -15.91 1.32 -3.06
CA ASN A 382 -15.89 1.97 -1.75
C ASN A 382 -14.90 3.15 -1.77
N ILE A 383 -15.32 4.28 -2.32
CA ILE A 383 -14.47 5.47 -2.53
C ILE A 383 -14.72 6.59 -1.50
N ASN A 384 -15.62 6.36 -0.55
CA ASN A 384 -15.95 7.33 0.49
C ASN A 384 -14.83 7.39 1.55
N ASP A 385 -14.99 8.29 2.52
CA ASP A 385 -14.12 8.34 3.70
C ASP A 385 -14.07 6.98 4.43
N PRO A 386 -12.88 6.37 4.61
CA PRO A 386 -12.76 5.05 5.23
C PRO A 386 -13.20 5.06 6.71
N GLY A 387 -14.10 4.16 7.09
CA GLY A 387 -14.65 4.12 8.44
C GLY A 387 -13.64 3.72 9.52
N ASN A 388 -12.59 2.97 9.16
CA ASN A 388 -11.58 2.46 10.09
C ASN A 388 -10.16 2.98 9.80
N ASN A 389 -10.04 4.12 9.11
CA ASN A 389 -8.83 4.93 9.01
C ASN A 389 -9.22 6.29 8.40
N PRO A 390 -10.04 7.08 9.11
CA PRO A 390 -10.74 8.20 8.50
C PRO A 390 -9.78 9.31 8.07
N ASP A 391 -10.18 10.06 7.05
CA ASP A 391 -9.42 11.12 6.42
C ASP A 391 -8.94 12.20 7.41
N GLU A 392 -9.66 12.42 8.51
CA GLU A 392 -9.30 13.37 9.57
C GLU A 392 -8.08 12.94 10.40
N GLN A 393 -7.71 11.65 10.35
CA GLN A 393 -6.54 11.09 11.04
C GLN A 393 -5.35 10.85 10.10
N THR A 394 -5.52 11.06 8.79
CA THR A 394 -4.49 10.87 7.76
C THR A 394 -4.13 12.18 7.07
N GLN A 395 -3.00 12.19 6.39
CA GLN A 395 -2.61 13.31 5.53
C GLN A 395 -3.33 13.24 4.17
N ALA A 396 -3.62 14.39 3.56
CA ALA A 396 -4.22 14.48 2.22
C ALA A 396 -3.19 14.22 1.10
N ASN A 397 -2.34 13.20 1.25
CA ASN A 397 -1.46 12.65 0.23
C ASN A 397 -2.02 11.30 -0.25
N TYR A 398 -2.21 11.15 -1.55
CA TYR A 398 -2.89 9.98 -2.10
C TYR A 398 -1.87 9.01 -2.70
N LEU A 399 -1.93 7.74 -2.29
CA LEU A 399 -1.18 6.64 -2.88
C LEU A 399 -2.15 5.69 -3.59
N VAL A 400 -2.09 5.66 -4.91
CA VAL A 400 -2.92 4.81 -5.75
C VAL A 400 -2.13 3.57 -6.16
N PHE A 401 -2.72 2.39 -6.05
CA PHE A 401 -2.13 1.14 -6.55
C PHE A 401 -2.99 0.53 -7.67
N VAL A 402 -2.35 0.18 -8.79
CA VAL A 402 -2.98 -0.47 -9.95
C VAL A 402 -2.32 -1.82 -10.19
N HIS A 403 -3.08 -2.91 -10.01
CA HIS A 403 -2.59 -4.28 -10.17
C HIS A 403 -2.30 -4.67 -11.63
N GLY A 404 -1.66 -5.82 -11.81
CA GLY A 404 -1.21 -6.35 -13.10
C GLY A 404 -2.23 -7.12 -13.94
N TYR A 405 -1.70 -7.87 -14.92
CA TYR A 405 -2.43 -8.77 -15.81
C TYR A 405 -2.95 -10.02 -15.07
N ASN A 406 -4.08 -10.53 -15.53
CA ASN A 406 -4.70 -11.77 -15.08
C ASN A 406 -5.05 -11.81 -13.58
N VAL A 407 -5.43 -10.66 -13.04
CA VAL A 407 -5.92 -10.49 -11.66
C VAL A 407 -7.44 -10.34 -11.70
N SER A 408 -8.16 -11.31 -11.14
CA SER A 408 -9.62 -11.24 -11.03
C SER A 408 -10.05 -10.19 -10.00
N ALA A 409 -11.32 -9.81 -9.99
CA ALA A 409 -11.81 -8.83 -9.01
C ALA A 409 -11.63 -9.33 -7.55
N LYS A 410 -11.78 -10.64 -7.31
CA LYS A 410 -11.48 -11.24 -6.00
C LYS A 410 -9.98 -11.13 -5.67
N ALA A 411 -9.10 -11.44 -6.62
CA ALA A 411 -7.65 -11.36 -6.43
C ALA A 411 -7.16 -9.92 -6.26
N ALA A 412 -7.82 -8.95 -6.89
CA ALA A 412 -7.51 -7.54 -6.76
C ALA A 412 -7.70 -7.04 -5.32
N ARG A 413 -8.68 -7.57 -4.57
CA ARG A 413 -8.84 -7.31 -3.13
C ARG A 413 -7.57 -7.67 -2.37
N GLY A 414 -7.03 -8.88 -2.57
CA GLY A 414 -5.81 -9.30 -1.89
C GLY A 414 -4.55 -8.55 -2.32
N TRP A 415 -4.43 -8.17 -3.60
CA TRP A 415 -3.37 -7.28 -4.05
C TRP A 415 -3.44 -5.89 -3.38
N ASN A 416 -4.64 -5.30 -3.31
CA ASN A 416 -4.83 -3.98 -2.73
C ASN A 416 -4.61 -4.01 -1.21
N ALA A 417 -5.17 -5.00 -0.52
CA ALA A 417 -5.00 -5.20 0.92
C ALA A 417 -3.52 -5.36 1.27
N GLU A 418 -2.81 -6.26 0.60
CA GLU A 418 -1.41 -6.54 0.94
C GLU A 418 -0.49 -5.34 0.68
N MET A 419 -0.70 -4.62 -0.44
CA MET A 419 0.05 -3.39 -0.69
C MET A 419 -0.27 -2.31 0.34
N PHE A 420 -1.54 -2.14 0.73
CA PHE A 420 -1.93 -1.22 1.80
C PHE A 420 -1.26 -1.59 3.12
N LYS A 421 -1.39 -2.84 3.58
CA LYS A 421 -0.80 -3.34 4.83
C LYS A 421 0.70 -3.05 4.89
N ARG A 422 1.44 -3.36 3.82
CA ARG A 422 2.89 -3.12 3.74
C ARG A 422 3.26 -1.65 3.85
N PHE A 423 2.62 -0.78 3.07
CA PHE A 423 2.89 0.67 3.16
C PHE A 423 2.49 1.23 4.54
N HIS A 424 1.32 0.84 5.05
CA HIS A 424 0.80 1.30 6.33
C HIS A 424 1.71 0.89 7.49
N ARG A 425 2.11 -0.38 7.58
CA ARG A 425 3.01 -0.87 8.63
C ARG A 425 4.42 -0.28 8.58
N LEU A 426 4.82 0.27 7.43
CA LEU A 426 6.11 0.94 7.23
C LEU A 426 6.03 2.47 7.38
N GLY A 427 4.90 3.02 7.87
CA GLY A 427 4.80 4.43 8.24
C GLY A 427 3.98 5.30 7.28
N PHE A 428 3.38 4.74 6.22
CA PHE A 428 2.52 5.53 5.34
C PHE A 428 1.28 6.05 6.09
N ASN A 429 1.20 7.38 6.28
CA ASN A 429 0.09 8.05 6.95
C ASN A 429 -0.87 8.78 6.00
N GLY A 430 -0.90 8.37 4.72
CA GLY A 430 -1.75 8.99 3.70
C GLY A 430 -3.00 8.19 3.33
N ARG A 431 -3.67 8.65 2.28
CA ARG A 431 -4.92 8.08 1.76
C ARG A 431 -4.62 7.07 0.65
N PHE A 432 -4.80 5.79 0.93
CA PHE A 432 -4.58 4.72 -0.06
C PHE A 432 -5.83 4.50 -0.93
N ILE A 433 -5.61 4.25 -2.23
CA ILE A 433 -6.66 3.89 -3.19
C ILE A 433 -6.22 2.66 -3.98
N GLY A 434 -6.90 1.53 -3.78
CA GLY A 434 -6.75 0.35 -4.62
C GLY A 434 -7.61 0.45 -5.88
N VAL A 435 -7.05 0.15 -7.06
CA VAL A 435 -7.76 0.21 -8.34
C VAL A 435 -7.91 -1.18 -8.94
N ASN A 436 -9.15 -1.57 -9.23
CA ASN A 436 -9.47 -2.75 -10.01
C ASN A 436 -9.78 -2.40 -11.47
N TRP A 437 -9.31 -3.25 -12.39
CA TRP A 437 -9.56 -3.09 -13.82
C TRP A 437 -9.69 -4.46 -14.52
N HIS A 438 -10.15 -4.45 -15.76
CA HIS A 438 -10.46 -5.68 -16.52
C HIS A 438 -9.21 -6.32 -17.15
N GLY A 439 -8.30 -6.82 -16.31
CA GLY A 439 -7.06 -7.50 -16.72
C GLY A 439 -7.13 -9.03 -16.76
N ASP A 440 -8.18 -9.66 -16.23
CA ASP A 440 -8.42 -11.11 -16.16
C ASP A 440 -9.07 -11.70 -17.41
N THR A 441 -8.43 -11.47 -18.55
CA THR A 441 -8.87 -11.98 -19.86
C THR A 441 -8.42 -13.43 -20.15
N GLY A 442 -8.05 -14.19 -19.11
CA GLY A 442 -7.58 -15.57 -19.25
C GLY A 442 -6.24 -15.62 -19.99
N LEU A 443 -6.17 -16.37 -21.10
CA LEU A 443 -4.95 -16.50 -21.91
C LEU A 443 -4.78 -15.39 -22.96
N ASP A 444 -5.84 -14.61 -23.24
CA ASP A 444 -5.79 -13.56 -24.25
C ASP A 444 -5.17 -12.28 -23.67
N TYR A 445 -3.83 -12.25 -23.64
CA TYR A 445 -3.06 -11.10 -23.17
C TYR A 445 -3.28 -9.84 -24.03
N HIS A 446 -3.45 -9.99 -25.36
CA HIS A 446 -3.70 -8.85 -26.24
C HIS A 446 -5.01 -8.14 -25.88
N HIS A 447 -6.04 -8.90 -25.46
CA HIS A 447 -7.27 -8.31 -24.95
C HIS A 447 -7.05 -7.54 -23.65
N ALA A 448 -6.21 -8.04 -22.75
CA ALA A 448 -5.85 -7.27 -21.55
C ALA A 448 -5.07 -6.00 -21.90
N VAL A 449 -4.21 -5.99 -22.93
CA VAL A 449 -3.54 -4.76 -23.39
C VAL A 449 -4.56 -3.76 -23.92
N TYR A 450 -5.52 -4.19 -24.73
CA TYR A 450 -6.62 -3.35 -25.20
C TYR A 450 -7.42 -2.77 -24.02
N ASN A 451 -7.83 -3.63 -23.08
CA ASN A 451 -8.56 -3.21 -21.88
C ASN A 451 -7.76 -2.24 -21.02
N ALA A 452 -6.43 -2.43 -20.90
CA ALA A 452 -5.59 -1.52 -20.13
C ALA A 452 -5.59 -0.11 -20.74
N LEU A 453 -5.44 -0.02 -22.07
CA LEU A 453 -5.47 1.24 -22.81
C LEU A 453 -6.86 1.88 -22.73
N GLN A 454 -7.94 1.10 -22.82
CA GLN A 454 -9.30 1.62 -22.67
C GLN A 454 -9.59 2.11 -21.24
N THR A 455 -9.30 1.30 -20.22
CA THR A 455 -9.48 1.65 -18.80
C THR A 455 -8.74 2.95 -18.46
N SER A 456 -7.55 3.15 -19.02
CA SER A 456 -6.73 4.32 -18.72
C SER A 456 -7.45 5.66 -18.97
N MET A 457 -8.39 5.70 -19.93
CA MET A 457 -9.16 6.90 -20.27
C MET A 457 -10.20 7.24 -19.18
N HIS A 458 -10.50 6.31 -18.29
CA HIS A 458 -11.43 6.47 -17.18
C HIS A 458 -10.73 6.70 -15.83
N LEU A 459 -9.42 6.41 -15.75
CA LEU A 459 -8.68 6.48 -14.48
C LEU A 459 -8.68 7.88 -13.87
N ASN A 460 -8.43 8.93 -14.66
CA ASN A 460 -8.39 10.31 -14.16
C ASN A 460 -9.75 10.75 -13.58
N ALA A 461 -10.84 10.45 -14.27
CA ALA A 461 -12.20 10.73 -13.79
C ALA A 461 -12.55 9.88 -12.55
N GLY A 462 -12.13 8.62 -12.51
CA GLY A 462 -12.31 7.74 -11.35
C GLY A 462 -11.60 8.28 -10.10
N LEU A 463 -10.33 8.65 -10.23
CA LEU A 463 -9.55 9.22 -9.13
C LEU A 463 -10.10 10.58 -8.68
N SER A 464 -10.58 11.42 -9.61
CA SER A 464 -11.24 12.68 -9.25
C SER A 464 -12.49 12.47 -8.37
N ARG A 465 -13.16 11.31 -8.45
CA ARG A 465 -14.27 10.95 -7.54
C ARG A 465 -13.78 10.42 -6.19
N ALA A 466 -12.67 9.68 -6.19
CA ALA A 466 -12.09 9.07 -5.01
C ALA A 466 -11.20 10.03 -4.19
N MET A 467 -10.89 11.21 -4.73
CA MET A 467 -10.06 12.23 -4.10
C MET A 467 -10.90 13.49 -3.81
N PRO A 468 -11.65 13.53 -2.69
CA PRO A 468 -12.57 14.64 -2.39
C PRO A 468 -11.84 15.96 -2.11
N GLU A 469 -10.58 15.90 -1.66
CA GLU A 469 -9.75 17.05 -1.33
C GLU A 469 -8.48 17.07 -2.19
N PRO A 470 -7.98 18.25 -2.61
CA PRO A 470 -6.73 18.37 -3.35
C PRO A 470 -5.53 17.84 -2.54
N GLY A 471 -4.63 17.15 -3.21
CA GLY A 471 -3.43 16.60 -2.58
C GLY A 471 -2.44 16.04 -3.60
N PRO A 472 -1.16 15.82 -3.22
CA PRO A 472 -0.21 15.11 -4.06
C PRO A 472 -0.76 13.72 -4.43
N LEU A 473 -0.78 13.43 -5.72
CA LEU A 473 -1.15 12.11 -6.25
C LEU A 473 0.13 11.32 -6.54
N ILE A 474 0.35 10.25 -5.80
CA ILE A 474 1.36 9.23 -6.08
C ILE A 474 0.62 8.01 -6.62
N ILE A 475 1.11 7.44 -7.71
CA ILE A 475 0.51 6.24 -8.29
C ILE A 475 1.57 5.17 -8.49
N ALA A 476 1.25 3.92 -8.19
CA ALA A 476 2.09 2.76 -8.38
C ALA A 476 1.37 1.77 -9.31
N GLY A 477 2.03 1.40 -10.41
CA GLY A 477 1.54 0.37 -11.32
C GLY A 477 2.39 -0.88 -11.19
N HIS A 478 1.75 -2.06 -11.09
CA HIS A 478 2.45 -3.34 -11.19
C HIS A 478 2.21 -3.99 -12.56
N SER A 479 3.23 -4.60 -13.16
CA SER A 479 3.08 -5.40 -14.39
C SER A 479 2.38 -4.62 -15.50
N LEU A 480 1.34 -5.18 -16.13
CA LEU A 480 0.51 -4.54 -17.17
C LEU A 480 -0.33 -3.37 -16.64
N GLY A 481 -0.54 -3.25 -15.32
CA GLY A 481 -1.12 -2.06 -14.70
C GLY A 481 -0.34 -0.79 -15.04
N ASN A 482 0.96 -0.91 -15.34
CA ASN A 482 1.76 0.20 -15.83
C ASN A 482 1.29 0.73 -17.20
N MET A 483 0.69 -0.11 -18.04
CA MET A 483 0.08 0.33 -19.31
C MET A 483 -1.14 1.22 -19.05
N VAL A 484 -1.96 0.87 -18.06
CA VAL A 484 -3.11 1.68 -17.62
C VAL A 484 -2.62 3.06 -17.19
N VAL A 485 -1.64 3.11 -16.29
CA VAL A 485 -1.14 4.37 -15.73
C VAL A 485 -0.40 5.19 -16.78
N SER A 486 0.49 4.59 -17.56
CA SER A 486 1.26 5.30 -18.59
C SER A 486 0.39 5.89 -19.69
N ASN A 487 -0.64 5.17 -20.15
CA ASN A 487 -1.57 5.72 -21.13
C ASN A 487 -2.51 6.78 -20.51
N ALA A 488 -2.89 6.63 -19.23
CA ALA A 488 -3.69 7.63 -18.53
C ALA A 488 -2.93 8.97 -18.41
N ILE A 489 -1.62 8.93 -18.15
CA ILE A 489 -0.77 10.13 -18.11
C ILE A 489 -0.61 10.73 -19.51
N SER A 490 -0.30 9.89 -20.49
CA SER A 490 0.09 10.35 -21.82
C SER A 490 -1.10 10.81 -22.68
N GLN A 491 -2.27 10.21 -22.48
CA GLN A 491 -3.45 10.39 -23.33
C GLN A 491 -4.74 10.67 -22.54
N GLY A 492 -4.82 10.22 -21.27
CA GLY A 492 -6.01 10.38 -20.40
C GLY A 492 -6.04 11.65 -19.53
N GLY A 493 -5.00 12.49 -19.61
CA GLY A 493 -4.89 13.74 -18.85
C GLY A 493 -4.62 13.56 -17.35
N LEU A 494 -4.21 12.36 -16.91
CA LEU A 494 -3.79 12.13 -15.53
C LEU A 494 -2.46 12.84 -15.26
N ALA A 495 -2.38 13.59 -14.15
CA ALA A 495 -1.19 14.34 -13.77
C ALA A 495 -0.75 13.98 -12.34
N PRO A 496 -0.09 12.83 -12.14
CA PRO A 496 0.43 12.47 -10.83
C PRO A 496 1.67 13.30 -10.51
N SER A 497 1.90 13.52 -9.21
CA SER A 497 3.15 14.10 -8.71
C SER A 497 4.33 13.14 -8.84
N LYS A 498 4.06 11.83 -8.66
CA LYS A 498 5.05 10.74 -8.80
C LYS A 498 4.37 9.48 -9.32
N TYR A 499 5.11 8.70 -10.10
CA TYR A 499 4.66 7.42 -10.61
C TYR A 499 5.72 6.34 -10.38
N PHE A 500 5.37 5.32 -9.60
CA PHE A 500 6.22 4.15 -9.36
C PHE A 500 5.87 3.04 -10.34
N MET A 501 6.80 2.74 -11.24
CA MET A 501 6.68 1.67 -12.21
C MET A 501 7.26 0.39 -11.63
N ILE A 502 6.43 -0.49 -11.10
CA ILE A 502 6.87 -1.74 -10.47
C ILE A 502 6.78 -2.86 -11.50
N ASN A 503 7.93 -3.36 -11.96
CA ASN A 503 8.00 -4.41 -12.97
C ASN A 503 7.11 -4.12 -14.19
N ALA A 504 7.29 -2.96 -14.81
CA ALA A 504 6.44 -2.50 -15.92
C ALA A 504 6.51 -3.42 -17.15
N ALA A 505 5.40 -4.15 -17.41
CA ALA A 505 5.23 -5.02 -18.57
C ALA A 505 4.90 -4.20 -19.84
N VAL A 506 5.74 -3.21 -20.13
CA VAL A 506 5.61 -2.24 -21.21
C VAL A 506 6.98 -2.15 -21.92
N PRO A 507 7.03 -2.09 -23.26
CA PRO A 507 8.31 -2.04 -23.97
C PRO A 507 9.07 -0.74 -23.65
N ILE A 508 10.39 -0.84 -23.50
CA ILE A 508 11.28 0.31 -23.22
C ILE A 508 11.07 1.43 -24.25
N GLU A 509 10.89 1.06 -25.52
CA GLU A 509 10.73 2.01 -26.62
C GLU A 509 9.50 2.91 -26.47
N ALA A 510 8.52 2.51 -25.66
CA ALA A 510 7.38 3.39 -25.34
C ALA A 510 7.77 4.60 -24.50
N TYR A 511 8.83 4.49 -23.71
CA TYR A 511 9.33 5.58 -22.87
C TYR A 511 10.56 6.27 -23.49
N ASP A 512 11.41 5.50 -24.15
CA ASP A 512 12.68 5.93 -24.72
C ASP A 512 13.01 5.15 -26.00
N SER A 513 12.54 5.63 -27.14
CA SER A 513 12.88 5.01 -28.43
C SER A 513 14.36 5.19 -28.80
N ALA A 514 15.07 6.17 -28.23
CA ALA A 514 16.49 6.35 -28.51
C ALA A 514 17.33 5.18 -27.95
N GLN A 515 16.90 4.59 -26.82
CA GLN A 515 17.55 3.41 -26.23
C GLN A 515 17.55 2.19 -27.17
N THR A 516 16.58 2.08 -28.08
CA THR A 516 16.50 0.97 -29.05
C THR A 516 17.36 1.14 -30.29
N THR A 517 17.99 2.31 -30.46
CA THR A 517 18.94 2.58 -31.55
C THR A 517 20.40 2.68 -31.09
N GLY A 518 20.64 2.61 -29.77
CA GLY A 518 21.97 2.62 -29.15
C GLY A 518 22.69 1.26 -29.16
N PRO A 519 23.85 1.13 -28.48
CA PRO A 519 24.66 -0.09 -28.47
C PRO A 519 23.93 -1.37 -28.04
N ASN A 520 22.96 -1.25 -27.13
CA ASN A 520 22.12 -2.36 -26.67
C ASN A 520 20.85 -2.54 -27.54
N GLY A 521 20.51 -1.54 -28.35
CA GLY A 521 19.30 -1.51 -29.17
C GLY A 521 19.31 -2.53 -30.30
N ALA A 522 20.45 -2.74 -30.95
CA ALA A 522 20.60 -3.79 -31.97
C ALA A 522 20.34 -5.19 -31.40
N THR A 523 20.79 -5.46 -30.17
CA THR A 523 20.53 -6.73 -29.48
C THR A 523 19.04 -6.89 -29.17
N MET A 524 18.40 -5.83 -28.66
CA MET A 524 16.96 -5.84 -28.38
C MET A 524 16.15 -6.12 -29.66
N ALA A 525 16.41 -5.36 -30.72
CA ALA A 525 15.72 -5.51 -31.99
C ALA A 525 15.91 -6.91 -32.57
N THR A 526 17.15 -7.43 -32.55
CA THR A 526 17.45 -8.78 -33.04
C THR A 526 16.68 -9.84 -32.26
N ASN A 527 16.69 -9.78 -30.93
CA ASN A 527 16.07 -10.81 -30.09
C ASN A 527 14.54 -10.68 -29.98
N MET A 528 13.99 -9.51 -30.28
CA MET A 528 12.55 -9.25 -30.34
C MET A 528 11.96 -9.42 -31.76
N THR A 529 12.78 -9.87 -32.73
CA THR A 529 12.35 -10.16 -34.10
C THR A 529 12.10 -11.66 -34.27
N GLU A 530 10.99 -12.02 -34.92
CA GLU A 530 10.69 -13.41 -35.26
C GLU A 530 11.73 -13.97 -36.26
N ALA A 531 12.13 -15.24 -36.10
CA ALA A 531 13.29 -15.79 -36.80
C ALA A 531 13.21 -15.72 -38.33
N ASP A 532 12.03 -15.94 -38.93
CA ASP A 532 11.91 -15.86 -40.39
C ASP A 532 11.96 -14.41 -40.92
N TRP A 533 11.82 -13.42 -40.03
CA TRP A 533 11.94 -12.01 -40.35
C TRP A 533 13.35 -11.46 -40.14
N ALA A 534 14.19 -12.12 -39.35
CA ALA A 534 15.50 -11.62 -38.92
C ALA A 534 16.43 -11.18 -40.07
N ASP A 535 16.34 -11.84 -41.24
CA ASP A 535 17.14 -11.49 -42.43
C ASP A 535 16.51 -10.40 -43.30
N TYR A 536 15.23 -10.08 -43.13
CA TYR A 536 14.54 -9.08 -43.94
C TYR A 536 14.89 -7.64 -43.51
N PRO A 537 14.83 -6.66 -44.44
CA PRO A 537 14.97 -5.25 -44.09
C PRO A 537 13.92 -4.80 -43.08
N GLU A 538 14.35 -4.10 -42.02
CA GLU A 538 13.46 -3.57 -40.98
C GLU A 538 12.37 -2.63 -41.51
N ALA A 539 12.59 -1.96 -42.63
CA ALA A 539 11.59 -1.12 -43.30
C ALA A 539 10.32 -1.88 -43.72
N LEU A 540 10.37 -3.22 -43.74
CA LEU A 540 9.24 -4.09 -44.05
C LEU A 540 8.44 -4.54 -42.82
N TYR A 541 8.91 -4.24 -41.61
CA TYR A 541 8.30 -4.71 -40.37
C TYR A 541 7.06 -3.90 -40.03
N ALA A 542 6.03 -4.55 -39.49
CA ALA A 542 4.82 -3.88 -38.99
C ALA A 542 5.16 -2.79 -37.95
N ALA A 543 6.15 -3.04 -37.08
CA ALA A 543 6.63 -2.08 -36.07
C ALA A 543 7.22 -0.78 -36.66
N ASN A 544 7.64 -0.81 -37.93
CA ASN A 544 8.24 0.33 -38.64
C ASN A 544 7.31 0.93 -39.70
N TRP A 545 6.14 0.35 -39.94
CA TRP A 545 5.21 0.79 -40.98
C TRP A 545 4.78 2.25 -40.82
N HIS A 546 4.65 2.73 -39.57
CA HIS A 546 4.33 4.12 -39.25
C HIS A 546 5.31 5.15 -39.84
N GLN A 547 6.58 4.76 -40.04
CA GLN A 547 7.63 5.67 -40.53
C GLN A 547 7.44 6.08 -41.99
N LEU A 548 6.60 5.37 -42.74
CA LEU A 548 6.27 5.66 -44.13
C LEU A 548 5.39 6.91 -44.27
N PHE A 549 4.75 7.34 -43.18
CA PHE A 549 3.74 8.39 -43.21
C PHE A 549 4.28 9.74 -42.71
N PRO A 550 3.87 10.86 -43.35
CA PRO A 550 4.28 12.19 -42.93
C PRO A 550 3.60 12.60 -41.61
N ASN A 551 4.17 13.59 -40.91
CA ASN A 551 3.69 14.06 -39.59
C ASN A 551 2.23 14.54 -39.55
N ASN A 552 1.59 14.84 -40.68
CA ASN A 552 0.19 15.25 -40.77
C ASN A 552 -0.77 14.06 -41.00
N ASP A 553 -0.27 12.84 -41.06
CA ASP A 553 -1.03 11.60 -41.19
C ASP A 553 -0.97 10.81 -39.88
N GLN A 554 -2.14 10.49 -39.30
CA GLN A 554 -2.18 9.82 -38.00
C GLN A 554 -1.68 8.36 -38.05
N ARG A 555 -1.50 7.77 -39.23
CA ARG A 555 -0.84 6.45 -39.38
C ARG A 555 0.59 6.46 -38.82
N GLN A 556 1.22 7.63 -38.74
CA GLN A 556 2.51 7.81 -38.07
C GLN A 556 2.45 7.51 -36.55
N GLN A 557 1.27 7.60 -35.92
CA GLN A 557 1.11 7.35 -34.49
C GLN A 557 0.91 5.87 -34.13
N LEU A 558 0.81 5.00 -35.15
CA LEU A 558 0.66 3.56 -34.98
C LEU A 558 2.01 2.92 -34.63
N THR A 559 2.53 3.27 -33.46
CA THR A 559 3.81 2.77 -32.96
C THR A 559 3.86 2.79 -31.44
N TRP A 560 4.65 1.87 -30.87
CA TRP A 560 5.04 1.95 -29.47
C TRP A 560 5.99 3.11 -29.22
N ARG A 561 6.83 3.48 -30.18
CA ARG A 561 7.94 4.41 -29.97
C ARG A 561 7.49 5.76 -29.41
N ASP A 562 8.05 6.10 -28.26
CA ASP A 562 7.82 7.33 -27.50
C ASP A 562 6.36 7.61 -27.16
N ARG A 563 5.46 6.61 -27.27
CA ARG A 563 4.03 6.75 -26.97
C ARG A 563 3.77 7.26 -25.55
N PHE A 564 4.65 6.89 -24.62
CA PHE A 564 4.59 7.24 -23.20
C PHE A 564 5.76 8.14 -22.77
N ASN A 565 6.40 8.88 -23.68
CA ASN A 565 7.56 9.71 -23.33
C ASN A 565 7.27 10.81 -22.30
N THR A 566 6.01 11.23 -22.15
CA THR A 566 5.58 12.25 -21.18
C THR A 566 5.70 11.75 -19.74
N VAL A 567 5.56 10.44 -19.55
CA VAL A 567 5.68 9.73 -18.27
C VAL A 567 7.06 9.91 -17.64
N VAL A 568 8.12 10.01 -18.46
CA VAL A 568 9.53 10.10 -18.03
C VAL A 568 9.76 11.24 -17.02
N SER A 569 8.95 12.30 -17.08
CA SER A 569 9.06 13.47 -16.19
C SER A 569 8.62 13.23 -14.73
N VAL A 570 7.87 12.17 -14.46
CA VAL A 570 7.27 11.89 -13.13
C VAL A 570 7.54 10.47 -12.64
N ALA A 571 8.16 9.63 -13.47
CA ALA A 571 8.30 8.20 -13.22
C ALA A 571 9.59 7.80 -12.50
N TYR A 572 9.48 6.76 -11.69
CA TYR A 572 10.58 6.03 -11.06
C TYR A 572 10.37 4.55 -11.39
N ASN A 573 11.35 3.94 -12.06
CA ASN A 573 11.31 2.56 -12.53
C ASN A 573 11.93 1.62 -11.50
N PHE A 574 11.09 0.80 -10.88
CA PHE A 574 11.46 -0.29 -9.99
C PHE A 574 11.43 -1.60 -10.78
N TYR A 575 12.61 -2.05 -11.22
CA TYR A 575 12.78 -3.19 -12.13
C TYR A 575 13.55 -4.33 -11.45
N SER A 576 13.36 -5.57 -11.90
CA SER A 576 14.12 -6.75 -11.46
C SER A 576 14.83 -7.47 -12.62
N PRO A 577 16.17 -7.52 -12.65
CA PRO A 577 16.88 -8.25 -13.71
C PRO A 577 16.59 -9.76 -13.76
N GLY A 578 16.27 -10.38 -12.61
CA GLY A 578 15.89 -11.79 -12.54
C GLY A 578 14.42 -12.07 -12.79
N GLU A 579 13.63 -11.10 -13.26
CA GLU A 579 12.26 -11.31 -13.71
C GLU A 579 12.14 -12.53 -14.62
N GLU A 580 11.20 -13.43 -14.33
CA GLU A 580 10.89 -14.60 -15.15
C GLU A 580 9.86 -14.28 -16.23
N VAL A 581 8.75 -13.62 -15.88
CA VAL A 581 7.62 -13.39 -16.80
C VAL A 581 8.01 -12.53 -18.00
N VAL A 582 8.84 -11.52 -17.73
CA VAL A 582 9.29 -10.47 -18.66
C VAL A 582 10.79 -10.56 -18.95
N GLU A 583 11.38 -11.73 -18.72
CA GLU A 583 12.80 -12.00 -18.99
C GLU A 583 13.17 -11.64 -20.43
N ASN A 584 14.31 -10.97 -20.59
CA ASN A 584 14.83 -10.55 -21.91
C ASN A 584 14.97 -11.75 -22.84
N ALA A 585 14.50 -11.58 -24.07
CA ALA A 585 14.68 -12.58 -25.12
C ALA A 585 16.17 -12.82 -25.43
N THR A 586 16.53 -14.05 -25.75
CA THR A 586 17.88 -14.43 -26.19
C THR A 586 17.92 -14.76 -27.68
N GLU A 587 19.13 -14.73 -28.28
CA GLU A 587 19.31 -14.97 -29.72
C GLU A 587 18.79 -16.36 -30.10
N GLY A 588 17.89 -16.41 -31.10
CA GLY A 588 17.30 -17.65 -31.63
C GLY A 588 16.07 -18.18 -30.87
N GLU A 589 15.53 -17.43 -29.89
CA GLU A 589 14.23 -17.78 -29.29
C GLU A 589 13.10 -17.62 -30.31
N THR A 590 12.35 -18.70 -30.55
CA THR A 590 11.20 -18.73 -31.46
C THR A 590 9.96 -19.26 -30.77
N VAL A 591 8.79 -18.81 -31.23
CA VAL A 591 7.48 -19.25 -30.74
C VAL A 591 7.33 -20.79 -30.83
N SER A 592 7.89 -21.40 -31.87
CA SER A 592 7.80 -22.84 -32.18
C SER A 592 8.81 -23.73 -31.44
N GLY A 593 9.98 -23.23 -31.06
CA GLY A 593 11.11 -24.07 -30.62
C GLY A 593 11.21 -24.30 -29.10
N ASN A 594 11.01 -23.26 -28.29
CA ASN A 594 11.25 -23.30 -26.83
C ASN A 594 10.13 -22.66 -26.00
N LEU A 595 9.20 -21.97 -26.64
CA LEU A 595 8.32 -21.00 -26.00
C LEU A 595 6.93 -21.56 -25.66
N LEU A 596 6.36 -22.39 -26.55
CA LEU A 596 5.13 -23.15 -26.29
C LEU A 596 5.26 -24.14 -25.12
N ALA A 597 6.45 -24.73 -24.91
CA ALA A 597 6.70 -25.59 -23.76
C ALA A 597 6.66 -24.80 -22.44
N ARG A 598 7.21 -23.57 -22.43
CA ARG A 598 7.22 -22.67 -21.27
C ARG A 598 5.82 -22.06 -20.98
N LEU A 599 5.03 -21.81 -22.02
CA LEU A 599 3.59 -21.49 -21.90
C LEU A 599 2.77 -22.69 -21.37
N GLY A 600 3.10 -23.91 -21.79
CA GLY A 600 2.50 -25.14 -21.24
C GLY A 600 2.78 -25.30 -19.74
N ASP A 601 3.96 -24.89 -19.27
CA ASP A 601 4.27 -24.85 -17.85
C ASP A 601 3.50 -23.75 -17.10
N PHE A 602 3.30 -22.57 -17.72
CA PHE A 602 2.42 -21.52 -17.20
C PHE A 602 0.97 -22.01 -17.07
N MET A 603 0.41 -22.61 -18.12
CA MET A 603 -0.96 -23.13 -18.14
C MET A 603 -1.19 -24.36 -17.24
N SER A 604 -0.13 -25.08 -16.87
CA SER A 604 -0.20 -26.24 -15.97
C SER A 604 0.07 -25.90 -14.51
N GLY A 605 0.17 -24.60 -14.16
CA GLY A 605 0.41 -24.16 -12.79
C GLY A 605 1.81 -24.52 -12.26
N LYS A 606 2.76 -24.86 -13.14
CA LYS A 606 4.12 -25.27 -12.78
C LYS A 606 5.09 -24.10 -12.61
N GLY A 607 4.59 -22.87 -12.66
CA GLY A 607 5.31 -21.67 -12.23
C GLY A 607 6.47 -21.21 -13.11
N THR A 608 6.79 -21.87 -14.23
CA THR A 608 7.93 -21.47 -15.09
C THR A 608 7.51 -20.63 -16.29
N GLY A 609 6.61 -19.66 -16.09
CA GLY A 609 6.13 -18.69 -17.11
C GLY A 609 7.20 -17.74 -17.67
N ARG A 610 8.43 -18.23 -17.86
CA ARG A 610 9.57 -17.52 -18.38
C ARG A 610 9.30 -17.01 -19.78
N HIS A 611 9.64 -15.76 -20.05
CA HIS A 611 9.44 -15.09 -21.34
C HIS A 611 7.97 -15.04 -21.79
N ALA A 612 7.00 -15.19 -20.87
CA ALA A 612 5.58 -15.15 -21.23
C ALA A 612 5.23 -13.83 -21.95
N TRP A 613 5.74 -12.69 -21.48
CA TRP A 613 5.51 -11.40 -22.15
C TRP A 613 6.16 -11.34 -23.54
N VAL A 614 7.44 -11.73 -23.65
CA VAL A 614 8.17 -11.80 -24.93
C VAL A 614 7.40 -12.68 -25.94
N THR A 615 6.80 -13.77 -25.47
CA THR A 615 5.97 -14.66 -26.29
C THR A 615 4.78 -13.95 -26.90
N GLN A 616 4.15 -13.05 -26.14
CA GLN A 616 3.00 -12.30 -26.62
C GLN A 616 3.39 -11.30 -27.70
N GLU A 617 4.61 -10.77 -27.67
CA GLU A 617 5.11 -9.80 -28.65
C GLU A 617 5.71 -10.46 -29.92
N ILE A 618 6.56 -11.48 -29.77
CA ILE A 618 7.12 -12.26 -30.90
C ILE A 618 6.03 -13.15 -31.53
N GLY A 619 4.98 -13.48 -30.77
CA GLY A 619 3.84 -14.29 -31.23
C GLY A 619 2.80 -13.56 -32.08
N LYS A 620 2.85 -12.22 -32.17
CA LYS A 620 1.90 -11.43 -32.98
C LYS A 620 1.93 -11.91 -34.44
N GLY A 621 0.76 -12.23 -34.99
CA GLY A 621 0.59 -12.87 -36.30
C GLY A 621 0.42 -14.39 -36.30
N CYS A 622 0.72 -15.09 -35.22
CA CYS A 622 0.39 -16.51 -35.01
C CYS A 622 0.79 -17.49 -36.13
N LYS A 623 2.00 -17.35 -36.66
CA LYS A 623 2.54 -18.20 -37.74
C LYS A 623 2.49 -19.72 -37.48
N ASN A 624 2.35 -20.13 -36.22
CA ASN A 624 2.19 -21.53 -35.81
C ASN A 624 0.74 -21.85 -35.44
N PHE A 625 0.14 -22.81 -36.15
CA PHE A 625 -1.25 -23.27 -36.00
C PHE A 625 -1.65 -23.65 -34.56
N ILE A 626 -0.71 -24.17 -33.75
CA ILE A 626 -0.97 -24.54 -32.34
C ILE A 626 -0.95 -23.30 -31.42
N ALA A 627 -0.12 -22.30 -31.69
CA ALA A 627 -0.05 -21.09 -30.88
C ALA A 627 -1.28 -20.19 -31.10
N GLY A 628 -1.74 -20.06 -32.36
CA GLY A 628 -2.93 -19.28 -32.72
C GLY A 628 -4.29 -19.91 -32.38
N TRP A 629 -4.34 -21.17 -31.91
CA TRP A 629 -5.60 -21.83 -31.51
C TRP A 629 -5.71 -22.05 -29.99
N PHE A 630 -4.58 -22.18 -29.28
CA PHE A 630 -4.57 -22.51 -27.84
C PHE A 630 -4.14 -21.35 -26.94
N VAL A 631 -3.54 -20.28 -27.48
CA VAL A 631 -2.94 -19.19 -26.68
C VAL A 631 -3.43 -17.81 -27.12
N PHE A 632 -3.61 -17.57 -28.42
CA PHE A 632 -4.09 -16.30 -28.96
C PHE A 632 -5.51 -16.47 -29.53
N ASP A 633 -6.51 -15.80 -28.97
CA ASP A 633 -7.93 -16.06 -29.30
C ASP A 633 -8.31 -15.60 -30.72
N ASN A 634 -7.68 -14.52 -31.23
CA ASN A 634 -7.72 -14.16 -32.66
C ASN A 634 -6.39 -13.54 -33.12
N CYS A 635 -5.87 -14.02 -34.24
CA CYS A 635 -4.55 -13.66 -34.74
C CYS A 635 -4.63 -12.57 -35.80
N THR A 636 -3.95 -11.46 -35.57
CA THR A 636 -3.95 -10.29 -36.47
C THR A 636 -2.52 -9.86 -36.79
N SER A 637 -2.24 -9.57 -38.07
CA SER A 637 -1.03 -8.88 -38.56
C SER A 637 0.33 -9.27 -37.91
N GLY A 638 1.22 -8.34 -37.58
CA GLY A 638 2.47 -8.60 -36.85
C GLY A 638 3.55 -9.29 -37.67
N TRP A 639 4.00 -10.47 -37.22
CA TRP A 639 5.06 -11.27 -37.84
C TRP A 639 4.54 -12.33 -38.82
N ASP A 640 3.25 -12.32 -39.16
CA ASP A 640 2.78 -13.12 -40.28
C ASP A 640 3.07 -12.40 -41.60
N PHE A 641 3.41 -13.13 -42.64
CA PHE A 641 3.72 -12.52 -43.94
C PHE A 641 2.44 -12.30 -44.75
N ASN A 642 2.41 -11.26 -45.58
CA ASN A 642 1.33 -11.13 -46.55
C ASN A 642 1.37 -12.32 -47.55
N SER A 643 0.26 -13.06 -47.61
CA SER A 643 0.08 -14.22 -48.49
C SER A 643 -0.95 -14.01 -49.60
N SER A 644 -1.51 -12.79 -49.72
CA SER A 644 -2.49 -12.44 -50.76
C SER A 644 -1.85 -12.55 -52.14
N LEU A 645 -2.42 -13.40 -52.99
CA LEU A 645 -1.90 -13.59 -54.36
C LEU A 645 -1.96 -12.31 -55.19
N ASN A 646 -2.92 -11.42 -54.90
CA ASN A 646 -3.05 -10.13 -55.59
C ASN A 646 -1.97 -9.14 -55.13
N ASP A 647 -1.63 -9.14 -53.84
CA ASP A 647 -0.61 -8.23 -53.30
C ASP A 647 0.79 -8.65 -53.73
N LEU A 648 1.04 -9.96 -53.79
CA LEU A 648 2.33 -10.54 -54.19
C LEU A 648 2.73 -10.15 -55.62
N GLU A 649 1.80 -9.74 -56.49
CA GLU A 649 2.15 -9.14 -57.79
C GLU A 649 3.00 -7.86 -57.64
N TYR A 650 2.78 -7.10 -56.56
CA TYR A 650 3.45 -5.83 -56.29
C TYR A 650 4.60 -5.97 -55.30
N MET A 651 4.47 -6.85 -54.30
CA MET A 651 5.46 -7.04 -53.23
C MET A 651 6.27 -8.35 -53.33
N GLY A 652 6.15 -9.06 -54.45
CA GLY A 652 6.78 -10.36 -54.67
C GLY A 652 7.60 -10.41 -55.94
N THR A 653 8.23 -11.57 -56.15
CA THR A 653 8.96 -11.92 -57.36
C THR A 653 8.17 -12.92 -58.18
N GLN A 654 8.17 -12.76 -59.51
CA GLN A 654 7.52 -13.69 -60.43
C GLN A 654 8.21 -15.05 -60.37
N ASP A 655 7.42 -16.12 -60.32
CA ASP A 655 7.93 -17.49 -60.37
C ASP A 655 8.51 -17.77 -61.77
N PRO A 656 9.79 -18.18 -61.86
CA PRO A 656 10.44 -18.40 -63.16
C PRO A 656 9.79 -19.53 -63.97
N ASN A 657 9.03 -20.42 -63.33
CA ASN A 657 8.36 -21.55 -63.99
C ASN A 657 6.87 -21.28 -64.24
N PHE A 658 6.28 -20.27 -63.62
CA PHE A 658 4.84 -19.99 -63.68
C PHE A 658 4.60 -18.47 -63.85
N PRO A 659 4.38 -17.98 -65.09
CA PRO A 659 4.38 -16.54 -65.40
C PRO A 659 3.27 -15.71 -64.73
N ASN A 660 2.28 -16.33 -64.09
CA ASN A 660 1.22 -15.62 -63.36
C ASN A 660 1.23 -15.95 -61.85
N VAL A 661 2.30 -16.56 -61.35
CA VAL A 661 2.46 -16.86 -59.93
C VAL A 661 3.54 -15.96 -59.40
N TYR A 662 3.20 -15.15 -58.40
CA TYR A 662 4.16 -14.36 -57.66
C TYR A 662 4.39 -15.01 -56.30
N ARG A 663 5.63 -14.92 -55.82
CA ARG A 663 6.04 -15.43 -54.51
C ARG A 663 6.65 -14.28 -53.72
N ARG A 664 6.53 -14.34 -52.40
CA ARG A 664 7.22 -13.40 -51.51
C ARG A 664 8.71 -13.30 -51.88
N TYR A 665 9.26 -12.08 -51.85
CA TYR A 665 10.69 -11.89 -52.03
C TYR A 665 11.49 -12.69 -51.00
N SER A 666 12.62 -13.28 -51.41
CA SER A 666 13.65 -13.70 -50.46
C SER A 666 14.27 -12.46 -49.79
N PRO A 667 14.94 -12.58 -48.62
CA PRO A 667 15.56 -11.44 -47.96
C PRO A 667 16.48 -10.61 -48.88
N GLU A 668 17.31 -11.29 -49.68
CA GLU A 668 18.24 -10.63 -50.62
C GLU A 668 17.52 -9.95 -51.79
N ALA A 669 16.46 -10.59 -52.31
CA ALA A 669 15.66 -10.00 -53.37
C ALA A 669 14.86 -8.80 -52.86
N ALA A 670 14.38 -8.82 -51.62
CA ALA A 670 13.69 -7.70 -50.98
C ALA A 670 14.64 -6.50 -50.82
N ARG A 671 15.88 -6.71 -50.32
CA ARG A 671 16.91 -5.66 -50.25
C ARG A 671 17.19 -5.05 -51.62
N SER A 672 17.35 -5.90 -52.63
CA SER A 672 17.57 -5.47 -54.01
C SER A 672 16.38 -4.66 -54.56
N ALA A 673 15.15 -5.10 -54.28
CA ALA A 673 13.93 -4.44 -54.71
C ALA A 673 13.74 -3.05 -54.06
N ILE A 674 14.08 -2.92 -52.78
CA ILE A 674 14.10 -1.62 -52.09
C ILE A 674 15.16 -0.70 -52.71
N ALA A 675 16.39 -1.20 -52.90
CA ALA A 675 17.49 -0.42 -53.48
C ALA A 675 17.21 0.04 -54.92
N LEU A 676 16.46 -0.75 -55.69
CA LEU A 676 16.03 -0.43 -57.05
C LEU A 676 14.74 0.41 -57.09
N GLY A 677 14.07 0.63 -55.95
CA GLY A 677 12.81 1.37 -55.86
C GLY A 677 11.60 0.62 -56.42
N THR A 678 11.71 -0.67 -56.73
CA THR A 678 10.56 -1.49 -57.15
C THR A 678 9.66 -1.84 -55.97
N LEU A 679 10.25 -2.03 -54.78
CA LEU A 679 9.53 -2.06 -53.51
C LEU A 679 9.67 -0.68 -52.85
N SER A 680 8.90 0.29 -53.33
CA SER A 680 8.91 1.68 -52.84
C SER A 680 8.11 1.83 -51.55
N GLU A 681 8.30 2.95 -50.83
CA GLU A 681 7.50 3.29 -49.64
C GLU A 681 5.99 3.26 -49.93
N GLU A 682 5.58 3.73 -51.11
CA GLU A 682 4.19 3.73 -51.56
C GLU A 682 3.63 2.31 -51.78
N VAL A 683 4.45 1.36 -52.25
CA VAL A 683 4.06 -0.05 -52.36
C VAL A 683 3.99 -0.68 -50.97
N ILE A 684 4.97 -0.42 -50.10
CA ILE A 684 5.00 -1.00 -48.76
C ILE A 684 3.82 -0.47 -47.92
N SER A 685 3.49 0.81 -48.02
CA SER A 685 2.37 1.40 -47.30
C SER A 685 1.02 0.84 -47.75
N GLN A 686 0.84 0.64 -49.07
CA GLN A 686 -0.45 0.24 -49.63
C GLN A 686 -0.70 -1.25 -49.56
N PHE A 687 0.29 -2.11 -49.34
CA PHE A 687 0.04 -3.55 -49.34
C PHE A 687 0.61 -4.29 -48.12
N GLY A 688 1.59 -3.72 -47.41
CA GLY A 688 2.23 -4.35 -46.26
C GLY A 688 3.02 -5.63 -46.60
N PHE A 689 4.29 -5.72 -46.21
CA PHE A 689 5.01 -7.00 -46.37
C PHE A 689 4.55 -8.06 -45.35
N PHE A 690 3.95 -7.59 -44.27
CA PHE A 690 3.30 -8.36 -43.22
C PHE A 690 1.82 -8.56 -43.53
N ARG A 691 1.17 -9.55 -42.91
CA ARG A 691 -0.27 -9.80 -43.05
C ARG A 691 -1.05 -8.54 -42.71
N GLU A 692 -1.98 -8.15 -43.56
CA GLU A 692 -2.74 -6.92 -43.37
C GLU A 692 -3.37 -6.83 -41.98
N PHE A 693 -3.53 -5.59 -41.50
CA PHE A 693 -4.18 -5.31 -40.24
C PHE A 693 -5.64 -5.76 -40.30
N SER A 694 -6.05 -6.55 -39.31
CA SER A 694 -7.40 -7.08 -39.22
C SER A 694 -7.93 -6.90 -37.80
N HIS A 695 -9.22 -6.67 -37.67
CA HIS A 695 -9.87 -6.61 -36.35
C HIS A 695 -10.06 -8.02 -35.76
N PHE A 696 -9.94 -8.15 -34.44
CA PHE A 696 -10.08 -9.43 -33.74
C PHE A 696 -11.43 -10.12 -33.93
N ALA A 697 -12.50 -9.36 -34.22
CA ALA A 697 -13.84 -9.91 -34.44
C ALA A 697 -14.02 -10.68 -35.78
N GLY A 698 -12.92 -11.01 -36.47
CA GLY A 698 -12.92 -11.94 -37.60
C GLY A 698 -13.32 -11.33 -38.96
N ASN A 699 -13.28 -9.99 -39.09
CA ASN A 699 -13.54 -9.33 -40.37
C ASN A 699 -12.27 -8.63 -40.89
N GLU A 700 -11.52 -9.32 -41.76
CA GLU A 700 -10.25 -8.86 -42.34
C GLU A 700 -10.39 -7.51 -43.09
N SER A 701 -11.61 -7.11 -43.46
CA SER A 701 -11.89 -5.88 -44.21
C SER A 701 -11.96 -4.58 -43.38
N GLN A 702 -11.90 -4.63 -42.05
CA GLN A 702 -12.24 -3.46 -41.22
C GLN A 702 -11.16 -2.38 -41.20
N TYR A 703 -9.89 -2.74 -41.39
CA TYR A 703 -8.77 -1.79 -41.42
C TYR A 703 -8.13 -1.64 -42.81
N ALA A 704 -8.82 -2.10 -43.86
CA ALA A 704 -8.35 -1.98 -45.24
C ALA A 704 -8.17 -0.51 -45.67
N ASP A 705 -8.91 0.41 -45.06
CA ASP A 705 -8.77 1.86 -45.29
C ASP A 705 -7.40 2.40 -44.85
N LEU A 706 -6.72 1.78 -43.89
CA LEU A 706 -5.37 2.17 -43.46
C LEU A 706 -4.33 2.07 -44.59
N TYR A 707 -4.56 1.19 -45.56
CA TYR A 707 -3.68 0.91 -46.69
C TYR A 707 -3.89 1.85 -47.88
N ALA A 708 -4.57 2.99 -47.69
CA ALA A 708 -4.65 4.04 -48.69
C ALA A 708 -3.25 4.60 -49.07
N PRO A 709 -3.09 5.23 -50.25
CA PRO A 709 -1.85 5.89 -50.64
C PRO A 709 -1.30 6.88 -49.59
N ILE A 710 0.01 7.10 -49.58
CA ILE A 710 0.65 8.10 -48.67
C ILE A 710 0.22 9.50 -49.08
N ASN A 711 0.22 9.77 -50.38
CA ASN A 711 -0.14 11.07 -50.95
C ASN A 711 -1.47 10.99 -51.71
N PRO A 712 -2.39 11.97 -51.57
CA PRO A 712 -3.64 12.01 -52.34
C PRO A 712 -3.44 12.09 -53.87
N GLY A 713 -2.25 12.51 -54.31
CA GLY A 713 -1.82 12.51 -55.72
C GLY A 713 -0.95 11.32 -56.12
N GLY A 714 -0.69 10.38 -55.21
CA GLY A 714 -0.06 9.10 -55.51
C GLY A 714 -0.98 8.26 -56.40
N ALA A 715 -0.40 7.37 -57.21
CA ALA A 715 -1.20 6.40 -57.94
C ALA A 715 -1.72 5.35 -56.95
N ASN A 716 -3.03 5.11 -56.90
CA ASN A 716 -3.54 3.85 -56.36
C ASN A 716 -2.84 2.73 -57.11
N ILE A 717 -2.08 1.91 -56.39
CA ILE A 717 -1.35 0.78 -56.98
C ILE A 717 -2.25 -0.44 -56.82
N GLY A 718 -2.42 -1.21 -57.89
CA GLY A 718 -3.24 -2.42 -57.86
C GLY A 718 -4.69 -2.16 -57.48
N HIS A 719 -5.17 -2.85 -56.44
CA HIS A 719 -6.58 -2.86 -56.03
C HIS A 719 -6.88 -2.04 -54.77
N ASN A 720 -5.85 -1.48 -54.10
CA ASN A 720 -6.05 -0.64 -52.94
C ASN A 720 -6.41 0.78 -53.40
N THR A 721 -7.71 1.05 -53.38
CA THR A 721 -8.30 2.33 -53.77
C THR A 721 -8.89 3.00 -52.54
N GLY A 722 -8.06 3.76 -51.82
CA GLY A 722 -8.41 4.43 -50.58
C GLY A 722 -8.07 5.92 -50.61
N ASP A 723 -8.60 6.66 -49.65
CA ASP A 723 -8.30 8.08 -49.46
C ASP A 723 -7.43 8.27 -48.20
N ALA A 724 -6.32 9.00 -48.36
CA ALA A 724 -5.34 9.21 -47.28
C ALA A 724 -5.95 9.93 -46.06
N ALA A 725 -6.90 10.84 -46.26
CA ALA A 725 -7.56 11.54 -45.15
C ALA A 725 -8.48 10.60 -44.36
N THR A 726 -9.16 9.68 -45.05
CA THR A 726 -9.96 8.62 -44.41
C THR A 726 -9.07 7.67 -43.60
N ALA A 727 -7.94 7.23 -44.18
CA ALA A 727 -6.95 6.39 -43.50
C ALA A 727 -6.37 7.06 -42.24
N SER A 728 -5.99 8.34 -42.37
CA SER A 728 -5.51 9.16 -41.26
C SER A 728 -6.58 9.34 -40.18
N THR A 729 -7.85 9.55 -40.56
CA THR A 729 -8.94 9.65 -39.58
C THR A 729 -9.11 8.35 -38.80
N ARG A 730 -9.12 7.19 -39.48
CA ARG A 730 -9.20 5.86 -38.85
C ARG A 730 -8.04 5.62 -37.88
N ALA A 731 -6.81 5.91 -38.30
CA ALA A 731 -5.61 5.74 -37.48
C ALA A 731 -5.57 6.68 -36.26
N GLY A 732 -6.26 7.82 -36.32
CA GLY A 732 -6.42 8.74 -35.19
C GLY A 732 -7.43 8.29 -34.14
N GLU A 733 -8.24 7.26 -34.42
CA GLU A 733 -9.19 6.74 -33.44
C GLU A 733 -8.49 5.89 -32.37
N ASN A 734 -8.80 6.18 -31.11
CA ASN A 734 -8.25 5.47 -29.96
C ASN A 734 -8.43 3.95 -30.08
N GLU A 735 -9.64 3.47 -30.41
CA GLU A 735 -9.92 2.04 -30.53
C GLU A 735 -9.05 1.37 -31.60
N THR A 736 -8.84 2.02 -32.74
CA THR A 736 -7.92 1.56 -33.79
C THR A 736 -6.48 1.48 -33.25
N GLN A 737 -5.99 2.52 -32.60
CA GLN A 737 -4.63 2.50 -32.05
C GLN A 737 -4.46 1.40 -31.02
N TRP A 738 -5.42 1.25 -30.10
CA TRP A 738 -5.37 0.25 -29.04
C TRP A 738 -5.41 -1.17 -29.59
N ASP A 739 -6.27 -1.44 -30.56
CA ASP A 739 -6.38 -2.76 -31.18
C ASP A 739 -5.08 -3.14 -31.91
N LEU A 740 -4.54 -2.24 -32.73
CA LEU A 740 -3.32 -2.50 -33.50
C LEU A 740 -2.08 -2.61 -32.61
N LEU A 741 -1.94 -1.76 -31.58
CA LEU A 741 -0.82 -1.87 -30.62
C LEU A 741 -0.88 -3.16 -29.80
N ALA A 742 -2.08 -3.56 -29.38
CA ALA A 742 -2.29 -4.78 -28.64
C ALA A 742 -1.88 -6.03 -29.44
N SER A 743 -1.93 -5.99 -30.78
CA SER A 743 -2.04 -7.22 -31.58
C SER A 743 -1.26 -7.31 -32.87
N GLY A 744 -1.21 -6.23 -33.64
CA GLY A 744 -0.66 -6.20 -34.98
C GLY A 744 0.70 -5.52 -35.04
N ILE A 745 1.02 -4.69 -34.04
CA ILE A 745 2.27 -3.93 -33.98
C ILE A 745 3.13 -4.53 -32.85
N PRO A 746 4.18 -5.31 -33.18
CA PRO A 746 5.06 -5.89 -32.18
C PRO A 746 5.99 -4.85 -31.58
N ALA A 747 6.33 -5.02 -30.31
CA ALA A 747 7.44 -4.32 -29.69
C ALA A 747 8.79 -4.81 -30.24
N MET A 748 9.73 -3.89 -30.43
CA MET A 748 11.11 -4.14 -30.88
C MET A 748 12.13 -4.00 -29.74
N SER A 749 11.65 -3.82 -28.51
CA SER A 749 12.49 -3.65 -27.32
C SER A 749 12.12 -4.61 -26.20
N PHE A 750 13.04 -4.82 -25.27
CA PHE A 750 12.73 -5.53 -24.03
C PHE A 750 11.75 -4.73 -23.15
N ALA A 751 11.16 -5.39 -22.15
CA ALA A 751 10.28 -4.76 -21.19
C ALA A 751 11.05 -3.87 -20.19
N ALA A 752 10.45 -2.77 -19.76
CA ALA A 752 10.97 -1.92 -18.69
C ALA A 752 11.04 -2.65 -17.33
N ALA A 753 10.29 -3.74 -17.16
CA ALA A 753 10.27 -4.53 -15.93
C ALA A 753 11.60 -5.21 -15.57
N ALA A 754 12.40 -5.60 -16.56
CA ALA A 754 13.68 -6.28 -16.33
C ALA A 754 14.89 -5.35 -16.58
N ASN A 755 14.65 -4.10 -16.97
CA ASN A 755 15.68 -3.23 -17.52
C ASN A 755 15.50 -1.77 -17.07
N PRO A 756 16.61 -1.02 -16.90
CA PRO A 756 16.52 0.41 -16.72
C PRO A 756 16.05 1.13 -18.00
N ILE A 757 15.41 2.29 -17.82
CA ILE A 757 15.04 3.22 -18.89
C ILE A 757 16.03 4.38 -18.88
N SER A 758 16.81 4.55 -19.95
CA SER A 758 17.93 5.50 -20.02
C SER A 758 17.46 6.95 -19.95
N ALA A 759 16.31 7.27 -20.55
CA ALA A 759 15.70 8.59 -20.46
C ALA A 759 15.39 9.03 -19.01
N LEU A 760 15.16 8.09 -18.09
CA LEU A 760 14.97 8.38 -16.67
C LEU A 760 16.29 8.79 -16.01
N ASP A 761 17.40 8.11 -16.29
CA ASP A 761 18.72 8.45 -15.75
C ASP A 761 19.21 9.82 -16.23
N ALA A 762 18.84 10.18 -17.47
CA ALA A 762 19.14 11.49 -18.03
C ALA A 762 18.35 12.64 -17.38
N ARG A 763 17.34 12.33 -16.55
CA ARG A 763 16.43 13.31 -15.93
C ARG A 763 16.18 12.97 -14.45
N PRO A 764 17.18 13.12 -13.57
CA PRO A 764 16.96 12.93 -12.14
C PRO A 764 15.89 13.91 -11.64
N ILE A 765 14.86 13.39 -10.98
CA ILE A 765 13.75 14.19 -10.45
C ILE A 765 14.15 14.66 -9.05
N GLY A 766 14.35 15.97 -8.87
CA GLY A 766 14.78 16.52 -7.58
C GLY A 766 16.15 16.04 -7.10
N GLY A 767 17.02 15.58 -8.02
CA GLY A 767 18.35 15.03 -7.69
C GLY A 767 18.34 13.57 -7.22
N LEU A 768 17.18 12.90 -7.25
CA LEU A 768 17.04 11.48 -6.91
C LEU A 768 17.29 10.59 -8.12
N ASN A 769 17.77 9.37 -7.87
CA ASN A 769 17.80 8.29 -8.85
C ASN A 769 16.36 7.94 -9.28
N THR A 770 16.20 7.49 -10.51
CA THR A 770 14.90 7.20 -11.13
C THR A 770 14.81 5.77 -11.67
N ASN A 771 15.92 5.02 -11.69
CA ASN A 771 15.95 3.57 -11.93
C ASN A 771 16.44 2.85 -10.67
N PHE A 772 15.65 1.91 -10.16
CA PHE A 772 15.91 1.12 -8.96
C PHE A 772 15.86 -0.37 -9.28
N ASN A 773 16.99 -1.03 -9.14
CA ASN A 773 17.07 -2.49 -9.24
C ASN A 773 16.61 -3.10 -7.90
N MET A 774 15.41 -3.69 -7.88
CA MET A 774 14.83 -4.29 -6.67
C MET A 774 15.64 -5.47 -6.13
N GLU A 775 16.34 -6.22 -6.99
CA GLU A 775 17.26 -7.28 -6.54
C GLU A 775 18.47 -6.72 -5.79
N ALA A 776 18.96 -5.56 -6.23
CA ALA A 776 20.09 -4.89 -5.60
C ALA A 776 19.68 -4.19 -4.29
N LEU A 777 18.45 -3.65 -4.20
CA LEU A 777 17.95 -2.99 -3.00
C LEU A 777 17.92 -3.90 -1.76
N ARG A 778 17.86 -5.22 -1.95
CA ARG A 778 17.94 -6.21 -0.87
C ARG A 778 19.31 -6.34 -0.19
N GLY A 779 20.33 -5.68 -0.71
CA GLY A 779 21.70 -5.70 -0.18
C GLY A 779 22.48 -7.01 -0.44
N ASP A 780 23.76 -7.01 -0.06
CA ASP A 780 24.78 -7.99 -0.48
C ASP A 780 24.50 -9.45 -0.12
N ALA A 781 23.69 -9.70 0.92
CA ALA A 781 23.34 -11.06 1.30
C ALA A 781 22.40 -11.71 0.27
N GLN A 782 21.51 -10.91 -0.37
CA GLN A 782 20.48 -11.34 -1.33
C GLN A 782 19.80 -12.68 -0.96
N ALA A 783 19.62 -12.96 0.33
CA ALA A 783 19.03 -14.22 0.77
C ALA A 783 17.52 -14.15 0.60
N TRP A 784 16.96 -15.12 -0.12
CA TRP A 784 15.53 -15.43 -0.14
C TRP A 784 15.22 -16.50 0.91
N PRO A 785 13.93 -16.72 1.24
CA PRO A 785 13.49 -17.93 1.94
C PRO A 785 14.13 -19.18 1.35
N ALA A 786 14.55 -20.13 2.17
CA ALA A 786 15.21 -21.34 1.69
C ALA A 786 14.34 -22.12 0.68
N SER A 787 13.03 -22.18 0.95
CA SER A 787 11.99 -22.76 0.08
C SER A 787 11.90 -22.10 -1.31
N ARG A 788 12.29 -20.82 -1.42
CA ARG A 788 12.28 -20.06 -2.68
C ARG A 788 13.47 -20.40 -3.58
N THR A 789 14.62 -20.67 -2.95
CA THR A 789 15.92 -20.77 -3.65
C THR A 789 16.10 -22.05 -4.46
N SER A 790 15.35 -23.12 -4.17
CA SER A 790 15.49 -24.42 -4.85
C SER A 790 15.08 -24.41 -6.33
N SER A 791 14.27 -23.43 -6.75
CA SER A 791 13.69 -23.38 -8.10
C SER A 791 14.22 -22.24 -8.98
N TRP A 792 14.65 -21.12 -8.38
CA TRP A 792 14.99 -19.87 -9.12
C TRP A 792 16.24 -19.15 -8.61
N GLY A 793 16.96 -19.75 -7.65
CA GLY A 793 18.18 -19.19 -7.09
C GLY A 793 17.95 -17.86 -6.37
N LYS A 794 18.69 -16.82 -6.77
CA LYS A 794 18.65 -15.48 -6.14
C LYS A 794 17.77 -14.47 -6.86
N ARG A 795 17.10 -14.88 -7.94
CA ARG A 795 16.29 -14.00 -8.80
C ARG A 795 15.06 -13.47 -8.07
N TRP A 796 14.76 -12.19 -8.26
CA TRP A 796 13.47 -11.59 -7.92
C TRP A 796 12.49 -11.90 -9.04
N LEU A 797 11.37 -12.52 -8.68
CA LEU A 797 10.30 -12.89 -9.59
C LEU A 797 9.17 -11.86 -9.60
N HIS A 798 8.35 -11.96 -10.64
CA HIS A 798 7.38 -10.93 -11.04
C HIS A 798 6.48 -10.41 -9.93
N SER A 799 6.04 -11.31 -9.05
CA SER A 799 5.11 -11.01 -7.95
C SER A 799 5.76 -11.15 -6.57
N ASP A 800 7.09 -11.28 -6.45
CA ASP A 800 7.77 -11.39 -5.15
C ASP A 800 7.50 -10.18 -4.25
N ILE A 801 7.22 -8.99 -4.83
CA ILE A 801 6.85 -7.78 -4.09
C ILE A 801 5.59 -7.95 -3.22
N LYS A 802 4.70 -8.88 -3.58
CA LYS A 802 3.52 -9.30 -2.80
C LYS A 802 3.77 -10.64 -2.13
N ASN A 803 4.27 -11.62 -2.88
CA ASN A 803 4.24 -13.02 -2.46
C ASN A 803 5.30 -13.40 -1.43
N ILE A 804 6.32 -12.57 -1.19
CA ILE A 804 7.36 -12.85 -0.20
C ILE A 804 7.15 -11.99 1.03
N ALA A 805 7.42 -12.55 2.20
CA ALA A 805 7.38 -11.85 3.48
C ALA A 805 8.15 -10.52 3.47
N LEU A 806 7.57 -9.51 4.12
CA LEU A 806 8.05 -8.13 4.13
C LEU A 806 9.54 -7.99 4.51
N PRO A 807 10.12 -8.75 5.47
CA PRO A 807 11.55 -8.65 5.79
C PRO A 807 12.52 -8.93 4.63
N TYR A 808 12.05 -9.51 3.52
CA TYR A 808 12.85 -9.76 2.33
C TYR A 808 12.69 -8.70 1.23
N VAL A 809 11.68 -7.83 1.33
CA VAL A 809 11.30 -6.89 0.27
C VAL A 809 11.06 -5.45 0.77
N HIS A 810 11.10 -5.20 2.08
CA HIS A 810 10.79 -3.90 2.69
C HIS A 810 11.61 -2.75 2.12
N HIS A 811 12.88 -2.98 1.75
CA HIS A 811 13.73 -1.94 1.15
C HIS A 811 13.11 -1.28 -0.10
N THR A 812 12.35 -2.03 -0.89
CA THR A 812 11.61 -1.48 -2.03
C THR A 812 10.52 -0.51 -1.58
N PHE A 813 9.78 -0.87 -0.52
CA PHE A 813 8.73 -0.03 0.06
C PHE A 813 9.29 1.19 0.77
N ASP A 814 10.34 1.03 1.58
CA ASP A 814 11.05 2.13 2.25
C ASP A 814 11.54 3.14 1.19
N THR A 815 12.17 2.67 0.11
CA THR A 815 12.61 3.53 -1.00
C THR A 815 11.43 4.29 -1.63
N MET A 816 10.29 3.64 -1.82
CA MET A 816 9.08 4.31 -2.35
C MET A 816 8.52 5.34 -1.37
N LEU A 817 8.56 5.10 -0.06
CA LEU A 817 8.12 6.04 0.97
C LEU A 817 9.06 7.25 1.07
N GLU A 818 10.37 7.02 1.10
CA GLU A 818 11.39 8.09 1.07
C GLU A 818 11.20 8.99 -0.15
N ILE A 819 11.00 8.39 -1.34
CA ILE A 819 10.70 9.16 -2.56
C ILE A 819 9.33 9.83 -2.43
N GLY A 820 8.31 9.15 -1.95
CA GLY A 820 6.94 9.67 -1.81
C GLY A 820 6.81 10.85 -0.84
N GLY A 821 7.79 11.05 0.04
CA GLY A 821 7.72 12.02 1.14
C GLY A 821 6.98 11.47 2.37
N GLY A 822 7.06 10.16 2.59
CA GLY A 822 6.41 9.46 3.72
C GLY A 822 6.99 9.77 5.09
N ASP A 823 8.19 10.36 5.17
CA ASP A 823 8.90 10.66 6.44
C ASP A 823 8.65 12.09 6.96
N GLN A 824 7.51 12.73 6.67
CA GLN A 824 7.18 14.09 7.18
C GLN A 824 5.95 14.16 8.08
#